data_AF-A0A7W4BXD7-F1
#
_entry.id   AF-A0A7W4BXD7-F1
#
_cell.length_a   1.000
_cell.length_b   1.000
_cell.length_c   1.000
_cell.angle_alpha   90.00
_cell.angle_beta   90.00
_cell.angle_gamma   90.00
#
_symmetry.space_group_name_H-M   'P 1'
#
loop_
_entity.id
_entity.type
_entity.pdbx_description
1 polymer ?
#
loop_
_entity_poly.entity_id
_entity_poly.type
_entity_poly.pdbx_seq_one_letter_code
_entity_poly.pdbx_strand_id
1 'polypeptide(L)'
;MNPNNSFEYIVRQILNRRCIPVAGAGISLYSEHPEGLRYHTVPWMIATLECALLASRVDRFDVNIHGPICSHTTTIDAKDVQQGCLIRLQQLGHSIVSVGTIKSGCFFCDVISAAKNLKLGNLAELFLWEPISNIDDSNNSKAPYKQLIELLRIVEYPKLEPTPAHKIIAKLARESLISEVITTNYDCNFEKAYTKIVGKNSADVIANLNNYRELGATSNGVVNRLKIFKINGCSEELGDGSNEDQCERILLTERQLQQWRNRQWAADIFKDRLRSNTLFFNGFGSDEPQIHHTLQTVLDEYSDYSHTKGIVELFNTPSAPIVAIYDLHPSFHQQQIIKSYAFQHDFPPQDGDKLIIRNPKVGSTLPADELWQAIFERIYRQLLINALEHSIVPANASFTAIVPYASTILGEILSTFEKTLEADKFQDDEKSQITSVPDWLSSLKQICARTILPNSIYQAFSTCLQMLNGHFNEQDEAAHYVPVNENKALMSELMLLLFILHENRKEQISFCQKRGIGISLKDEVKSLYVSASPSFLTDSNTSNEITGAAELILLIGNAGSCTRPQIHRLAKVMGKSTLQPSTIIALGWKHIFYDGRLNGISSINKRLMDAVQSPTHYYYVNQPSLNKRSYLIQV
;
A
#
# COMPACT_ATOMS: atom_id res chain seq x y z
N MET A 1 18.21 13.31 -5.29
CA MET A 1 18.55 13.00 -3.88
C MET A 1 19.65 11.96 -3.84
N ASN A 2 20.75 12.25 -3.14
CA ASN A 2 21.68 11.20 -2.70
C ASN A 2 21.11 10.66 -1.38
N PRO A 3 20.76 9.37 -1.30
CA PRO A 3 20.15 8.79 -0.13
C PRO A 3 21.20 8.59 0.96
N ASN A 4 20.87 9.04 2.16
CA ASN A 4 21.75 8.92 3.32
C ASN A 4 21.43 7.66 4.15
N ASN A 5 20.32 6.98 3.87
CA ASN A 5 19.88 5.76 4.55
C ASN A 5 19.05 4.86 3.61
N SER A 6 18.76 3.63 4.06
CA SER A 6 17.98 2.62 3.33
C SER A 6 16.56 3.06 2.99
N PHE A 7 15.92 3.88 3.83
CA PHE A 7 14.57 4.40 3.59
C PHE A 7 14.55 5.41 2.44
N GLU A 8 15.43 6.42 2.44
CA GLU A 8 15.58 7.35 1.31
C GLU A 8 15.99 6.64 0.03
N TYR A 9 16.87 5.63 0.17
CA TYR A 9 17.29 4.83 -0.96
C TYR A 9 16.08 4.14 -1.60
N ILE A 10 15.22 3.48 -0.83
CA ILE A 10 14.07 2.78 -1.40
C ILE A 10 13.04 3.72 -2.00
N VAL A 11 12.77 4.86 -1.35
CA VAL A 11 11.90 5.91 -1.91
C VAL A 11 12.42 6.38 -3.26
N ARG A 12 13.74 6.65 -3.37
CA ARG A 12 14.38 7.03 -4.63
C ARG A 12 14.24 5.94 -5.69
N GLN A 13 14.44 4.67 -5.34
CA GLN A 13 14.32 3.58 -6.31
C GLN A 13 12.89 3.38 -6.80
N ILE A 14 11.88 3.59 -5.95
CA ILE A 14 10.46 3.57 -6.37
C ILE A 14 10.17 4.74 -7.32
N LEU A 15 10.59 5.96 -6.99
CA LEU A 15 10.41 7.13 -7.85
C LEU A 15 11.09 6.95 -9.22
N ASN A 16 12.23 6.26 -9.25
CA ASN A 16 12.97 5.93 -10.47
C ASN A 16 12.45 4.68 -11.20
N ARG A 17 11.37 4.04 -10.70
CA ARG A 17 10.78 2.82 -11.28
C ARG A 17 11.76 1.64 -11.34
N ARG A 18 12.67 1.57 -10.37
CA ARG A 18 13.70 0.53 -10.23
C ARG A 18 13.49 -0.40 -9.04
N CYS A 19 12.50 -0.13 -8.20
CA CYS A 19 12.14 -1.00 -7.08
C CYS A 19 11.16 -2.09 -7.51
N ILE A 20 11.42 -3.33 -7.08
CA ILE A 20 10.47 -4.45 -7.15
C ILE A 20 10.28 -4.98 -5.73
N PRO A 21 9.07 -4.85 -5.15
CA PRO A 21 8.75 -5.45 -3.87
C PRO A 21 8.82 -6.98 -3.95
N VAL A 22 9.53 -7.59 -2.99
CA VAL A 22 9.57 -9.03 -2.73
C VAL A 22 8.85 -9.26 -1.41
N ALA A 23 7.58 -9.65 -1.49
CA ALA A 23 6.67 -9.72 -0.36
C ALA A 23 6.54 -11.15 0.18
N GLY A 24 6.83 -11.32 1.47
CA GLY A 24 6.56 -12.56 2.21
C GLY A 24 5.32 -12.48 3.09
N ALA A 25 5.06 -13.52 3.87
CA ALA A 25 3.83 -13.67 4.67
C ALA A 25 3.60 -12.52 5.67
N GLY A 26 4.67 -11.85 6.11
CA GLY A 26 4.58 -10.74 7.06
C GLY A 26 3.77 -9.53 6.56
N ILE A 27 3.64 -9.33 5.24
CA ILE A 27 2.80 -8.24 4.71
C ILE A 27 1.30 -8.53 4.88
N SER A 28 0.92 -9.81 4.94
CA SER A 28 -0.47 -10.26 5.08
C SER A 28 -0.84 -10.56 6.53
N LEU A 29 0.04 -10.32 7.50
CA LEU A 29 -0.14 -10.73 8.92
C LEU A 29 -1.48 -10.25 9.52
N TYR A 30 -1.92 -9.04 9.17
CA TYR A 30 -3.15 -8.42 9.64
C TYR A 30 -4.30 -8.50 8.64
N SER A 31 -4.14 -9.25 7.55
CA SER A 31 -5.25 -9.55 6.65
C SER A 31 -6.28 -10.40 7.38
N GLU A 32 -7.56 -10.13 7.17
CA GLU A 32 -8.66 -10.81 7.86
C GLU A 32 -9.60 -11.45 6.86
N HIS A 33 -10.09 -12.65 7.20
CA HIS A 33 -11.23 -13.23 6.52
C HIS A 33 -12.50 -12.44 6.88
N PRO A 34 -13.54 -12.38 6.03
CA PRO A 34 -14.81 -11.72 6.37
C PRO A 34 -15.48 -12.20 7.67
N GLU A 35 -15.12 -13.40 8.15
CA GLU A 35 -15.57 -13.97 9.44
C GLU A 35 -14.71 -13.53 10.65
N GLY A 36 -13.70 -12.69 10.45
CA GLY A 36 -12.78 -12.22 11.50
C GLY A 36 -11.70 -13.22 11.91
N LEU A 37 -11.53 -14.32 11.16
CA LEU A 37 -10.54 -15.37 11.43
C LEU A 37 -9.22 -15.11 10.68
N ARG A 38 -8.09 -15.53 11.28
CA ARG A 38 -6.72 -15.37 10.74
C ARG A 38 -5.98 -16.71 10.59
N TYR A 39 -6.57 -17.62 9.81
CA TYR A 39 -6.04 -18.97 9.57
C TYR A 39 -4.92 -19.02 8.50
N HIS A 40 -4.41 -17.88 8.05
CA HIS A 40 -3.37 -17.76 7.02
C HIS A 40 -2.00 -17.38 7.59
N THR A 41 -1.92 -17.15 8.91
CA THR A 41 -0.65 -16.80 9.57
C THR A 41 0.21 -18.04 9.75
N VAL A 42 1.53 -17.91 9.57
CA VAL A 42 2.48 -19.02 9.76
C VAL A 42 2.34 -19.67 11.15
N PRO A 43 2.23 -18.92 12.28
CA PRO A 43 2.00 -19.53 13.59
C PRO A 43 0.72 -20.38 13.66
N TRP A 44 -0.37 -19.94 13.02
CA TRP A 44 -1.61 -20.72 12.97
C TRP A 44 -1.41 -22.01 12.16
N MET A 45 -0.81 -21.92 10.97
CA MET A 45 -0.58 -23.08 10.10
C MET A 45 0.27 -24.14 10.83
N ILE A 46 1.29 -23.70 11.55
CA ILE A 46 2.17 -24.56 12.34
C ILE A 46 1.42 -25.22 13.49
N ALA A 47 0.62 -24.47 14.25
CA ALA A 47 -0.17 -25.02 15.35
C ALA A 47 -1.20 -26.04 14.83
N THR A 48 -1.86 -25.75 13.71
CA THR A 48 -2.84 -26.65 13.07
C THR A 48 -2.18 -27.97 12.64
N LEU A 49 -1.01 -27.90 11.98
CA LEU A 49 -0.26 -29.09 11.58
C LEU A 49 0.30 -29.86 12.77
N GLU A 50 0.85 -29.18 13.78
CA GLU A 50 1.32 -29.80 15.02
C GLU A 50 0.20 -30.61 15.67
N CYS A 51 -0.98 -30.02 15.86
CA CYS A 51 -2.13 -30.70 16.44
C CYS A 51 -2.58 -31.92 15.62
N ALA A 52 -2.71 -31.78 14.29
CA ALA A 52 -3.15 -32.87 13.42
C ALA A 52 -2.14 -34.04 13.39
N LEU A 53 -0.84 -33.73 13.28
CA LEU A 53 0.24 -34.71 13.29
C LEU A 53 0.33 -35.44 14.62
N LEU A 54 0.29 -34.71 15.74
CA LEU A 54 0.36 -35.31 17.06
C LEU A 54 -0.86 -36.19 17.32
N ALA A 55 -2.08 -35.77 16.98
CA ALA A 55 -3.27 -36.59 17.11
C ALA A 55 -3.13 -37.92 16.35
N SER A 56 -2.74 -37.87 15.07
CA SER A 56 -2.50 -39.07 14.24
C SER A 56 -1.43 -40.00 14.84
N ARG A 57 -0.33 -39.43 15.37
CA ARG A 57 0.74 -40.22 15.99
C ARG A 57 0.36 -40.79 17.35
N VAL A 58 -0.44 -40.09 18.14
CA VAL A 58 -0.96 -40.57 19.41
C VAL A 58 -1.83 -41.81 19.19
N ASP A 59 -2.70 -41.79 18.18
CA ASP A 59 -3.57 -42.92 17.85
C ASP A 59 -2.80 -44.20 17.48
N ARG A 60 -1.56 -44.05 16.99
CA ARG A 60 -0.68 -45.16 16.56
C ARG A 60 0.47 -45.44 17.52
N PHE A 61 0.56 -44.70 18.63
CA PHE A 61 1.68 -44.81 19.54
C PHE A 61 1.61 -46.10 20.36
N ASP A 62 2.52 -47.03 20.06
CA ASP A 62 2.82 -48.20 20.89
C ASP A 62 4.18 -48.05 21.56
N VAL A 63 4.22 -48.07 22.90
CA VAL A 63 5.45 -47.98 23.71
C VAL A 63 6.43 -49.11 23.42
N ASN A 64 5.95 -50.29 23.02
CA ASN A 64 6.80 -51.44 22.72
C ASN A 64 7.52 -51.30 21.38
N ILE A 65 6.92 -50.55 20.44
CA ILE A 65 7.47 -50.32 19.10
C ILE A 65 8.30 -49.03 19.08
N HIS A 66 7.78 -47.96 19.66
CA HIS A 66 8.33 -46.61 19.53
C HIS A 66 9.20 -46.19 20.73
N GLY A 67 9.18 -46.95 21.82
CA GLY A 67 9.92 -46.65 23.04
C GLY A 67 9.32 -45.50 23.87
N PRO A 68 10.04 -45.04 24.91
CA PRO A 68 9.55 -44.03 25.83
C PRO A 68 9.52 -42.62 25.20
N ILE A 69 8.55 -41.82 25.65
CA ILE A 69 8.37 -40.41 25.28
C ILE A 69 9.31 -39.52 26.09
N CYS A 70 9.85 -38.47 25.46
CA CYS A 70 10.83 -37.62 26.13
C CYS A 70 10.20 -36.71 27.18
N SER A 71 10.80 -36.73 28.37
CA SER A 71 10.59 -35.79 29.45
C SER A 71 11.95 -35.53 30.10
N HIS A 72 12.27 -34.27 30.32
CA HIS A 72 13.47 -33.87 31.06
C HIS A 72 13.13 -32.65 31.91
N THR A 73 13.78 -32.56 33.06
CA THR A 73 13.67 -31.40 33.95
C THR A 73 14.87 -30.51 33.69
N THR A 74 14.63 -29.22 33.43
CA THR A 74 15.68 -28.21 33.31
C THR A 74 15.44 -27.12 34.33
N THR A 75 16.46 -26.77 35.09
CA THR A 75 16.39 -25.68 36.06
C THR A 75 16.61 -24.35 35.34
N ILE A 76 15.59 -23.48 35.31
CA ILE A 76 15.65 -22.12 34.77
C ILE A 76 15.34 -21.16 35.93
N ASP A 77 16.22 -20.20 36.20
CA ASP A 77 16.08 -19.24 37.30
C ASP A 77 15.79 -19.90 38.67
N ALA A 78 16.53 -20.96 38.98
CA ALA A 78 16.36 -21.78 40.19
C ALA A 78 14.97 -22.45 40.34
N LYS A 79 14.19 -22.53 39.25
CA LYS A 79 12.94 -23.30 39.19
C LYS A 79 13.10 -24.49 38.26
N ASP A 80 12.73 -25.67 38.75
CA ASP A 80 12.68 -26.88 37.93
C ASP A 80 11.50 -26.80 36.96
N VAL A 81 11.80 -26.68 35.67
CA VAL A 81 10.82 -26.66 34.59
C VAL A 81 10.85 -28.01 33.89
N GLN A 82 9.74 -28.73 33.91
CA GLN A 82 9.58 -29.94 33.10
C GLN A 82 9.38 -29.55 31.63
N GLN A 83 10.17 -30.15 30.75
CA GLN A 83 10.13 -29.98 29.31
C GLN A 83 10.16 -31.34 28.60
N GLY A 84 9.76 -31.36 27.34
CA GLY A 84 9.75 -32.57 26.51
C GLY A 84 8.41 -32.85 25.86
N CYS A 85 8.39 -33.89 25.02
CA CYS A 85 7.22 -34.26 24.22
C CYS A 85 6.03 -34.67 25.09
N LEU A 86 6.28 -35.35 26.22
CA LEU A 86 5.21 -35.77 27.12
C LEU A 86 4.43 -34.57 27.69
N ILE A 87 5.14 -33.52 28.12
CA ILE A 87 4.54 -32.30 28.66
C ILE A 87 3.76 -31.56 27.57
N ARG A 88 4.30 -31.47 26.35
CA ARG A 88 3.63 -30.82 25.23
C ARG A 88 2.34 -31.56 24.82
N LEU A 89 2.39 -32.90 24.76
CA LEU A 89 1.22 -33.74 24.50
C LEU A 89 0.12 -33.55 25.57
N GLN A 90 0.50 -33.50 26.85
CA GLN A 90 -0.43 -33.22 27.95
C GLN A 90 -1.04 -31.82 27.87
N GLN A 91 -0.24 -30.80 27.51
CA GLN A 91 -0.73 -29.43 27.28
C GLN A 91 -1.76 -29.36 26.15
N LEU A 92 -1.62 -30.22 25.13
CA LEU A 92 -2.57 -30.35 24.02
C LEU A 92 -3.75 -31.28 24.34
N GLY A 93 -3.85 -31.80 25.57
CA GLY A 93 -4.97 -32.61 26.05
C GLY A 93 -4.84 -34.12 25.82
N HIS A 94 -3.70 -34.60 25.35
CA HIS A 94 -3.49 -36.04 25.16
C HIS A 94 -3.07 -36.73 26.47
N SER A 95 -3.80 -37.78 26.84
CA SER A 95 -3.52 -38.59 28.03
C SER A 95 -2.70 -39.82 27.65
N ILE A 96 -1.37 -39.71 27.72
CA ILE A 96 -0.45 -40.84 27.46
C ILE A 96 0.42 -41.08 28.70
N VAL A 97 0.58 -42.36 29.06
CA VAL A 97 1.50 -42.80 30.10
C VAL A 97 2.71 -43.43 29.42
N SER A 98 3.90 -42.85 29.66
CA SER A 98 5.17 -43.38 29.17
C SER A 98 6.09 -43.68 30.35
N VAL A 99 6.72 -44.86 30.36
CA VAL A 99 7.60 -45.32 31.43
C VAL A 99 8.96 -45.69 30.84
N GLY A 100 10.05 -45.12 31.38
CA GLY A 100 11.42 -45.46 30.99
C GLY A 100 12.30 -44.25 30.65
N THR A 101 13.62 -44.47 30.57
CA THR A 101 14.62 -43.47 30.18
C THR A 101 14.97 -43.60 28.70
N ILE A 102 15.01 -42.47 27.98
CA ILE A 102 15.32 -42.42 26.56
C ILE A 102 16.79 -42.74 26.31
N LYS A 103 17.04 -43.68 25.39
CA LYS A 103 18.39 -44.02 24.90
C LYS A 103 18.61 -43.65 23.42
N SER A 104 17.56 -43.49 22.63
CA SER A 104 17.56 -43.02 21.23
C SER A 104 16.27 -42.24 20.93
N GLY A 105 16.27 -41.39 19.89
CA GLY A 105 15.27 -40.35 19.61
C GLY A 105 13.80 -40.72 19.85
N CYS A 106 13.02 -39.76 20.36
CA CYS A 106 11.60 -39.93 20.67
C CYS A 106 10.71 -39.75 19.42
N PHE A 107 9.68 -40.60 19.30
CA PHE A 107 8.72 -40.63 18.19
C PHE A 107 7.96 -39.33 17.90
N PHE A 108 7.90 -38.38 18.85
CA PHE A 108 7.22 -37.09 18.68
C PHE A 108 8.18 -35.90 18.52
N CYS A 109 9.49 -36.13 18.67
CA CYS A 109 10.47 -35.05 18.77
C CYS A 109 10.62 -34.25 17.47
N ASP A 110 10.54 -34.89 16.31
CA ASP A 110 10.60 -34.25 15.00
C ASP A 110 9.44 -33.26 14.80
N VAL A 111 8.20 -33.63 15.11
CA VAL A 111 7.02 -32.76 15.01
C VAL A 111 7.15 -31.58 15.97
N ILE A 112 7.40 -31.84 17.25
CA ILE A 112 7.48 -30.79 18.28
C ILE A 112 8.68 -29.87 18.05
N SER A 113 9.81 -30.41 17.61
CA SER A 113 11.00 -29.60 17.26
C SER A 113 10.74 -28.75 16.01
N ALA A 114 10.10 -29.30 14.98
CA ALA A 114 9.74 -28.53 13.78
C ALA A 114 8.77 -27.40 14.12
N ALA A 115 7.73 -27.66 14.92
CA ALA A 115 6.78 -26.65 15.37
C ALA A 115 7.44 -25.56 16.23
N LYS A 116 8.26 -25.95 17.21
CA LYS A 116 9.01 -25.02 18.06
C LYS A 116 9.95 -24.10 17.26
N ASN A 117 10.55 -24.63 16.19
CA ASN A 117 11.47 -23.89 15.32
C ASN A 117 10.77 -23.20 14.14
N LEU A 118 9.45 -23.13 14.13
CA LEU A 118 8.64 -22.52 13.08
C LEU A 118 8.87 -23.08 11.66
N LYS A 119 9.21 -24.37 11.53
CA LYS A 119 9.50 -25.03 10.26
C LYS A 119 8.25 -25.59 9.58
N LEU A 120 7.49 -24.71 8.94
CA LEU A 120 6.24 -25.06 8.24
C LEU A 120 6.44 -26.17 7.20
N GLY A 121 7.49 -26.08 6.37
CA GLY A 121 7.74 -27.07 5.32
C GLY A 121 8.03 -28.47 5.86
N ASN A 122 8.75 -28.58 6.98
CA ASN A 122 9.00 -29.86 7.64
C ASN A 122 7.72 -30.49 8.15
N LEU A 123 6.84 -29.70 8.79
CA LEU A 123 5.54 -30.20 9.27
C LEU A 123 4.63 -30.62 8.12
N ALA A 124 4.60 -29.84 7.04
CA ALA A 124 3.84 -30.19 5.84
C ALA A 124 4.35 -31.50 5.21
N GLU A 125 5.67 -31.69 5.11
CA GLU A 125 6.26 -32.93 4.59
C GLU A 125 5.96 -34.13 5.50
N LEU A 126 6.11 -33.97 6.83
CA LEU A 126 5.72 -35.00 7.80
C LEU A 126 4.24 -35.38 7.63
N PHE A 127 3.35 -34.40 7.43
CA PHE A 127 1.93 -34.65 7.25
C PHE A 127 1.64 -35.50 6.01
N LEU A 128 2.36 -35.25 4.90
CA LEU A 128 2.24 -36.07 3.68
C LEU A 128 2.76 -37.50 3.85
N TRP A 129 3.61 -37.77 4.84
CA TRP A 129 4.12 -39.12 5.13
C TRP A 129 3.25 -39.89 6.12
N GLU A 130 2.39 -39.20 6.88
CA GLU A 130 1.50 -39.86 7.82
C GLU A 130 0.42 -40.67 7.08
N PRO A 131 0.20 -41.95 7.43
CA PRO A 131 -0.97 -42.69 6.97
C PRO A 131 -2.20 -42.14 7.70
N ILE A 132 -2.94 -41.23 7.07
CA ILE A 132 -4.14 -40.64 7.67
C ILE A 132 -5.22 -41.71 7.75
N SER A 133 -5.43 -42.25 8.95
CA SER A 133 -6.19 -43.48 9.21
C SER A 133 -7.69 -43.26 9.46
N ASN A 134 -8.29 -42.16 8.99
CA ASN A 134 -9.72 -41.94 9.11
C ASN A 134 -10.31 -41.47 7.77
N ILE A 135 -11.31 -42.23 7.29
CA ILE A 135 -12.34 -41.95 6.25
C ILE A 135 -12.30 -42.95 5.06
N ASP A 136 -13.20 -43.93 5.19
CA ASP A 136 -13.82 -44.85 4.22
C ASP A 136 -12.99 -45.55 3.11
N ASP A 137 -12.94 -46.87 3.22
CA ASP A 137 -12.54 -47.89 2.22
C ASP A 137 -13.43 -47.92 0.95
N SER A 138 -14.11 -46.82 0.62
CA SER A 138 -14.88 -46.68 -0.62
C SER A 138 -14.07 -45.90 -1.67
N ASN A 139 -13.16 -46.59 -2.37
CA ASN A 139 -12.56 -46.19 -3.66
C ASN A 139 -11.90 -44.79 -3.81
N ASN A 140 -11.73 -44.00 -2.75
CA ASN A 140 -11.09 -42.68 -2.79
C ASN A 140 -9.80 -42.63 -1.97
N SER A 141 -8.98 -43.68 -2.08
CA SER A 141 -7.62 -43.58 -1.54
C SER A 141 -6.87 -42.47 -2.29
N LYS A 142 -6.34 -41.51 -1.51
CA LYS A 142 -5.09 -40.78 -1.76
C LYS A 142 -5.19 -39.51 -2.61
N ALA A 143 -5.58 -38.41 -1.96
CA ALA A 143 -5.13 -37.08 -2.38
C ALA A 143 -4.48 -36.34 -1.20
N PRO A 144 -3.26 -36.73 -0.76
CA PRO A 144 -2.65 -36.18 0.46
C PRO A 144 -2.42 -34.67 0.39
N TYR A 145 -2.15 -34.13 -0.80
CA TYR A 145 -2.06 -32.69 -1.01
C TYR A 145 -3.40 -31.97 -0.81
N LYS A 146 -4.51 -32.56 -1.27
CA LYS A 146 -5.84 -32.01 -1.05
C LYS A 146 -6.15 -31.89 0.46
N GLN A 147 -5.88 -32.96 1.22
CA GLN A 147 -6.09 -32.95 2.67
C GLN A 147 -5.24 -31.91 3.38
N LEU A 148 -3.98 -31.73 2.96
CA LEU A 148 -3.10 -30.70 3.49
C LEU A 148 -3.65 -29.29 3.22
N ILE A 149 -4.11 -29.04 1.98
CA ILE A 149 -4.70 -27.76 1.55
C ILE A 149 -6.00 -27.47 2.31
N GLU A 150 -6.85 -28.47 2.52
CA GLU A 150 -8.10 -28.37 3.29
C GLU A 150 -7.82 -28.08 4.77
N LEU A 151 -6.87 -28.81 5.37
CA LEU A 151 -6.46 -28.62 6.76
C LEU A 151 -5.95 -27.19 7.00
N LEU A 152 -5.17 -26.66 6.06
CA LEU A 152 -4.62 -25.30 6.12
C LEU A 152 -5.58 -24.22 5.60
N ARG A 153 -6.77 -24.62 5.14
CA ARG A 153 -7.84 -23.76 4.60
C ARG A 153 -7.36 -22.83 3.46
N ILE A 154 -6.39 -23.26 2.65
CA ILE A 154 -5.76 -22.39 1.62
C ILE A 154 -6.78 -22.00 0.54
N VAL A 155 -7.78 -22.85 0.25
CA VAL A 155 -8.90 -22.57 -0.67
C VAL A 155 -9.70 -21.32 -0.28
N GLU A 156 -9.65 -20.92 0.99
CA GLU A 156 -10.38 -19.76 1.48
C GLU A 156 -9.56 -18.46 1.44
N TYR A 157 -8.26 -18.52 1.14
CA TYR A 157 -7.39 -17.35 1.10
C TYR A 157 -7.78 -16.32 0.02
N PRO A 158 -8.45 -16.69 -1.10
CA PRO A 158 -9.02 -15.71 -2.02
C PRO A 158 -10.16 -14.89 -1.41
N LYS A 159 -10.58 -15.13 -0.16
CA LYS A 159 -11.57 -14.29 0.56
C LYS A 159 -10.92 -13.29 1.52
N LEU A 160 -9.63 -13.42 1.82
CA LEU A 160 -8.89 -12.50 2.68
C LEU A 160 -8.92 -11.07 2.15
N GLU A 161 -9.01 -10.09 3.05
CA GLU A 161 -9.07 -8.68 2.68
C GLU A 161 -7.67 -8.02 2.66
N PRO A 162 -7.36 -7.18 1.64
CA PRO A 162 -6.06 -6.53 1.56
C PRO A 162 -5.80 -5.57 2.71
N THR A 163 -4.60 -5.65 3.29
CA THR A 163 -4.12 -4.71 4.32
C THR A 163 -3.80 -3.32 3.74
N PRO A 164 -3.59 -2.29 4.57
CA PRO A 164 -3.10 -0.98 4.11
C PRO A 164 -1.85 -1.05 3.22
N ALA A 165 -0.87 -1.90 3.52
CA ALA A 165 0.33 -2.08 2.71
C ALA A 165 0.00 -2.50 1.26
N HIS A 166 -0.90 -3.48 1.08
CA HIS A 166 -1.34 -3.92 -0.24
C HIS A 166 -2.02 -2.79 -1.02
N LYS A 167 -2.88 -2.03 -0.36
CA LYS A 167 -3.58 -0.88 -0.95
C LYS A 167 -2.60 0.21 -1.37
N ILE A 168 -1.58 0.50 -0.57
CA ILE A 168 -0.54 1.48 -0.89
C ILE A 168 0.29 1.04 -2.09
N ILE A 169 0.74 -0.21 -2.13
CA ILE A 169 1.48 -0.75 -3.29
C ILE A 169 0.61 -0.63 -4.56
N ALA A 170 -0.68 -0.92 -4.45
CA ALA A 170 -1.62 -0.75 -5.55
C ALA A 170 -1.77 0.72 -6.00
N LYS A 171 -1.80 1.69 -5.07
CA LYS A 171 -1.76 3.14 -5.40
C LYS A 171 -0.48 3.52 -6.14
N LEU A 172 0.68 3.06 -5.66
CA LEU A 172 1.98 3.32 -6.29
C LEU A 172 2.09 2.66 -7.67
N ALA A 173 1.46 1.50 -7.86
CA ALA A 173 1.34 0.88 -9.17
C ALA A 173 0.46 1.69 -10.12
N ARG A 174 -0.65 2.27 -9.60
CA ARG A 174 -1.51 3.16 -10.38
C ARG A 174 -0.82 4.47 -10.79
N GLU A 175 0.18 4.92 -10.02
CA GLU A 175 1.11 6.01 -10.36
C GLU A 175 2.22 5.61 -11.35
N SER A 176 2.22 4.37 -11.85
CA SER A 176 3.29 3.83 -12.72
C SER A 176 4.67 3.76 -12.04
N LEU A 177 4.73 3.75 -10.70
CA LEU A 177 5.98 3.71 -9.94
C LEU A 177 6.40 2.28 -9.59
N ILE A 178 5.42 1.38 -9.46
CA ILE A 178 5.63 -0.05 -9.25
C ILE A 178 4.91 -0.80 -10.37
N SER A 179 5.66 -1.53 -11.19
CA SER A 179 5.08 -2.31 -12.30
C SER A 179 4.99 -3.80 -11.98
N GLU A 180 5.77 -4.27 -11.01
CA GLU A 180 5.91 -5.69 -10.69
C GLU A 180 6.00 -5.89 -9.18
N VAL A 181 5.41 -6.98 -8.69
CA VAL A 181 5.55 -7.50 -7.33
C VAL A 181 5.88 -8.98 -7.42
N ILE A 182 6.86 -9.41 -6.63
CA ILE A 182 7.20 -10.83 -6.44
C ILE A 182 6.72 -11.22 -5.05
N THR A 183 6.03 -12.34 -4.91
CA THR A 183 5.55 -12.80 -3.60
C THR A 183 5.61 -14.31 -3.44
N THR A 184 5.82 -14.73 -2.20
CA THR A 184 5.68 -16.12 -1.76
C THR A 184 4.31 -16.41 -1.14
N ASN A 185 3.43 -15.40 -1.04
CA ASN A 185 2.11 -15.54 -0.45
C ASN A 185 1.14 -16.23 -1.40
N TYR A 186 0.31 -17.11 -0.83
CA TYR A 186 -0.75 -17.81 -1.57
C TYR A 186 -2.02 -16.96 -1.73
N ASP A 187 -2.25 -16.03 -0.80
CA ASP A 187 -3.42 -15.14 -0.76
C ASP A 187 -3.51 -14.22 -1.98
N CYS A 188 -4.71 -13.65 -2.22
CA CYS A 188 -4.97 -12.82 -3.38
C CYS A 188 -5.01 -11.31 -3.08
N ASN A 189 -4.29 -10.86 -2.04
CA ASN A 189 -4.45 -9.50 -1.55
C ASN A 189 -3.91 -8.42 -2.50
N PHE A 190 -2.84 -8.70 -3.25
CA PHE A 190 -2.27 -7.75 -4.22
C PHE A 190 -3.22 -7.49 -5.40
N GLU A 191 -3.68 -8.57 -6.04
CA GLU A 191 -4.56 -8.53 -7.20
C GLU A 191 -5.93 -7.93 -6.81
N LYS A 192 -6.43 -8.24 -5.62
CA LYS A 192 -7.64 -7.60 -5.07
C LYS A 192 -7.45 -6.11 -4.83
N ALA A 193 -6.37 -5.70 -4.16
CA ALA A 193 -6.10 -4.30 -3.89
C ALA A 193 -6.01 -3.49 -5.19
N TYR A 194 -5.32 -4.02 -6.20
CA TYR A 194 -5.20 -3.37 -7.49
C TYR A 194 -6.52 -3.31 -8.26
N THR A 195 -7.28 -4.40 -8.25
CA THR A 195 -8.60 -4.48 -8.89
C THR A 195 -9.59 -3.50 -8.27
N LYS A 196 -9.56 -3.27 -6.94
CA LYS A 196 -10.40 -2.27 -6.28
C LYS A 196 -10.09 -0.83 -6.72
N ILE A 197 -8.83 -0.55 -7.07
CA ILE A 197 -8.38 0.77 -7.50
C ILE A 197 -8.64 1.02 -8.99
N VAL A 198 -8.33 0.06 -9.86
CA VAL A 198 -8.35 0.27 -11.32
C VAL A 198 -9.61 -0.29 -11.98
N GLY A 199 -10.27 -1.26 -11.34
CA GLY A 199 -11.32 -2.06 -11.94
C GLY A 199 -10.84 -3.45 -12.37
N LYS A 200 -11.77 -4.27 -12.86
CA LYS A 200 -11.54 -5.68 -13.21
C LYS A 200 -10.47 -5.87 -14.31
N ASN A 201 -9.78 -7.00 -14.27
CA ASN A 201 -8.78 -7.45 -15.26
C ASN A 201 -7.57 -6.52 -15.42
N SER A 202 -7.20 -5.77 -14.37
CA SER A 202 -6.11 -4.79 -14.39
C SER A 202 -4.77 -5.33 -13.88
N ALA A 203 -4.78 -6.43 -13.11
CA ALA A 203 -3.60 -7.13 -12.64
C ALA A 203 -3.31 -8.39 -13.46
N ASP A 204 -2.03 -8.70 -13.68
CA ASP A 204 -1.56 -9.93 -14.32
C ASP A 204 -0.98 -10.87 -13.26
N VAL A 205 -1.72 -11.92 -12.91
CA VAL A 205 -1.29 -12.90 -11.89
C VAL A 205 -0.54 -14.06 -12.55
N ILE A 206 0.73 -14.20 -12.21
CA ILE A 206 1.65 -15.16 -12.82
C ILE A 206 2.10 -16.15 -11.73
N ALA A 207 1.46 -17.32 -11.68
CA ALA A 207 1.73 -18.35 -10.67
C ALA A 207 2.30 -19.66 -11.25
N ASN A 208 2.31 -19.80 -12.58
CA ASN A 208 2.80 -20.97 -13.30
C ASN A 208 3.39 -20.60 -14.67
N LEU A 209 4.00 -21.58 -15.36
CA LEU A 209 4.68 -21.37 -16.64
C LEU A 209 3.74 -20.93 -17.77
N ASN A 210 2.49 -21.41 -17.79
CA ASN A 210 1.52 -21.02 -18.82
C ASN A 210 1.14 -19.55 -18.65
N ASN A 211 0.81 -19.11 -17.43
CA ASN A 211 0.55 -17.70 -17.14
C ASN A 211 1.76 -16.84 -17.53
N TYR A 212 2.99 -17.31 -17.27
CA TYR A 212 4.19 -16.58 -17.67
C TYR A 212 4.31 -16.42 -19.19
N ARG A 213 4.01 -17.47 -19.96
CA ARG A 213 4.03 -17.42 -21.43
C ARG A 213 2.96 -16.47 -21.99
N GLU A 214 1.79 -16.44 -21.36
CA GLU A 214 0.64 -15.66 -21.83
C GLU A 214 0.68 -14.19 -21.37
N LEU A 215 1.16 -13.93 -20.15
CA LEU A 215 1.07 -12.61 -19.51
C LEU A 215 2.43 -11.96 -19.27
N GLY A 216 3.50 -12.75 -19.21
CA GLY A 216 4.84 -12.26 -18.85
C GLY A 216 5.38 -11.20 -19.81
N ALA A 217 5.14 -11.36 -21.12
CA ALA A 217 5.59 -10.43 -22.16
C ALA A 217 4.48 -9.48 -22.67
N THR A 218 3.24 -9.64 -22.20
CA THR A 218 2.08 -9.01 -22.81
C THR A 218 1.99 -7.52 -22.47
N SER A 219 2.08 -6.67 -23.50
CA SER A 219 1.90 -5.21 -23.42
C SER A 219 0.58 -4.82 -24.11
N ASN A 220 -0.56 -5.15 -23.51
CA ASN A 220 -1.89 -5.01 -24.13
C ASN A 220 -2.41 -3.55 -24.24
N GLY A 221 -1.55 -2.54 -24.37
CA GLY A 221 -1.95 -1.13 -24.56
C GLY A 221 -2.66 -0.47 -23.36
N VAL A 222 -3.06 -1.23 -22.34
CA VAL A 222 -3.58 -0.71 -21.06
C VAL A 222 -2.41 -0.13 -20.27
N VAL A 223 -2.41 1.18 -20.10
CA VAL A 223 -1.42 1.92 -19.31
C VAL A 223 -1.57 1.49 -17.84
N ASN A 224 -0.45 1.11 -17.20
CA ASN A 224 -0.34 0.71 -15.78
C ASN A 224 -1.01 -0.62 -15.44
N ARG A 225 -0.50 -1.75 -15.95
CA ARG A 225 -0.81 -3.08 -15.40
C ARG A 225 0.18 -3.44 -14.31
N LEU A 226 -0.29 -4.09 -13.24
CA LEU A 226 0.57 -4.64 -12.19
C LEU A 226 0.79 -6.13 -12.45
N LYS A 227 2.03 -6.55 -12.64
CA LYS A 227 2.39 -7.97 -12.73
C LYS A 227 2.70 -8.52 -11.34
N ILE A 228 2.06 -9.62 -10.98
CA ILE A 228 2.19 -10.25 -9.66
C ILE A 228 2.73 -11.66 -9.86
N PHE A 229 4.00 -11.86 -9.54
CA PHE A 229 4.66 -13.15 -9.64
C PHE A 229 4.53 -13.92 -8.32
N LYS A 230 3.75 -15.00 -8.31
CA LYS A 230 3.46 -15.82 -7.12
C LYS A 230 4.28 -17.09 -7.16
N ILE A 231 5.46 -17.07 -6.53
CA ILE A 231 6.47 -18.12 -6.63
C ILE A 231 5.94 -19.45 -6.07
N ASN A 232 5.21 -19.40 -4.96
CA ASN A 232 4.75 -20.59 -4.25
C ASN A 232 3.35 -21.06 -4.71
N GLY A 233 2.78 -20.42 -5.73
CA GLY A 233 1.43 -20.71 -6.25
C GLY A 233 0.38 -19.71 -5.81
N CYS A 234 -0.85 -19.89 -6.30
CA CYS A 234 -1.97 -18.99 -6.05
C CYS A 234 -3.19 -19.76 -5.54
N SER A 235 -3.76 -19.32 -4.43
CA SER A 235 -4.95 -19.94 -3.86
C SER A 235 -6.18 -19.87 -4.77
N GLU A 236 -6.28 -18.86 -5.64
CA GLU A 236 -7.38 -18.75 -6.62
C GLU A 236 -7.33 -19.85 -7.70
N GLU A 237 -6.14 -20.36 -8.04
CA GLU A 237 -5.98 -21.46 -9.02
C GLU A 237 -6.49 -22.81 -8.47
N LEU A 238 -6.80 -22.91 -7.17
CA LEU A 238 -7.36 -24.11 -6.55
C LEU A 238 -8.85 -24.32 -6.82
N GLY A 239 -9.59 -23.26 -7.21
CA GLY A 239 -11.05 -23.33 -7.37
C GLY A 239 -11.76 -23.76 -6.07
N ASP A 240 -12.42 -24.91 -6.09
CA ASP A 240 -13.07 -25.52 -4.92
C ASP A 240 -12.16 -26.49 -4.14
N GLY A 241 -10.89 -26.64 -4.55
CA GLY A 241 -9.94 -27.57 -3.95
C GLY A 241 -10.20 -29.04 -4.30
N SER A 242 -11.07 -29.34 -5.27
CA SER A 242 -11.38 -30.71 -5.66
C SER A 242 -10.29 -31.38 -6.49
N ASN A 243 -9.48 -30.60 -7.22
CA ASN A 243 -8.47 -31.08 -8.16
C ASN A 243 -7.09 -31.25 -7.50
N GLU A 244 -6.64 -32.49 -7.36
CA GLU A 244 -5.38 -32.82 -6.72
C GLU A 244 -4.15 -32.23 -7.43
N ASP A 245 -4.12 -32.22 -8.77
CA ASP A 245 -3.02 -31.65 -9.55
C ASP A 245 -2.85 -30.15 -9.29
N GLN A 246 -3.93 -29.45 -8.93
CA GLN A 246 -3.88 -28.04 -8.53
C GLN A 246 -3.39 -27.88 -7.09
N CYS A 247 -3.82 -28.77 -6.18
CA CYS A 247 -3.33 -28.79 -4.80
C CYS A 247 -1.83 -29.06 -4.72
N GLU A 248 -1.30 -30.02 -5.51
CA GLU A 248 0.14 -30.31 -5.56
C GLU A 248 0.97 -29.12 -6.10
N ARG A 249 0.38 -28.21 -6.87
CA ARG A 249 1.09 -27.02 -7.37
C ARG A 249 1.32 -25.97 -6.28
N ILE A 250 0.57 -25.97 -5.18
CA ILE A 250 0.83 -25.05 -4.07
C ILE A 250 2.05 -25.55 -3.30
N LEU A 251 3.12 -24.76 -3.32
CA LEU A 251 4.42 -25.14 -2.81
C LEU A 251 4.45 -24.98 -1.29
N LEU A 252 4.44 -26.09 -0.56
CA LEU A 252 4.55 -26.14 0.90
C LEU A 252 5.75 -26.96 1.37
N THR A 253 6.30 -27.85 0.54
CA THR A 253 7.31 -28.83 0.96
C THR A 253 8.57 -28.85 0.11
N GLU A 254 9.67 -29.37 0.66
CA GLU A 254 10.94 -29.49 -0.06
C GLU A 254 10.87 -30.48 -1.24
N ARG A 255 10.05 -31.53 -1.15
CA ARG A 255 9.86 -32.47 -2.27
C ARG A 255 9.30 -31.77 -3.51
N GLN A 256 8.36 -30.85 -3.31
CA GLN A 256 7.79 -30.04 -4.39
C GLN A 256 8.83 -29.10 -5.00
N LEU A 257 9.82 -28.63 -4.21
CA LEU A 257 10.96 -27.88 -4.72
C LEU A 257 11.83 -28.73 -5.66
N GLN A 258 11.98 -30.04 -5.45
CA GLN A 258 12.81 -30.88 -6.32
C GLN A 258 12.25 -31.01 -7.75
N GLN A 259 10.94 -30.82 -7.95
CA GLN A 259 10.30 -30.76 -9.27
C GLN A 259 10.41 -29.37 -9.94
N TRP A 260 11.39 -28.55 -9.53
CA TRP A 260 11.59 -27.14 -9.94
C TRP A 260 11.62 -26.88 -11.46
N ARG A 261 11.80 -27.90 -12.31
CA ARG A 261 11.82 -27.74 -13.78
C ARG A 261 10.61 -26.96 -14.30
N ASN A 262 9.42 -27.14 -13.70
CA ASN A 262 8.20 -26.43 -14.08
C ASN A 262 8.10 -24.99 -13.53
N ARG A 263 9.00 -24.60 -12.61
CA ARG A 263 9.11 -23.27 -11.98
C ARG A 263 10.43 -22.55 -12.31
N GLN A 264 11.21 -23.05 -13.27
CA GLN A 264 12.45 -22.42 -13.72
C GLN A 264 12.24 -20.96 -14.15
N TRP A 265 11.07 -20.65 -14.74
CA TRP A 265 10.67 -19.29 -15.08
C TRP A 265 10.76 -18.31 -13.90
N ALA A 266 10.39 -18.76 -12.69
CA ALA A 266 10.40 -17.90 -11.51
C ALA A 266 11.84 -17.59 -11.07
N ALA A 267 12.73 -18.58 -11.13
CA ALA A 267 14.15 -18.39 -10.87
C ALA A 267 14.78 -17.45 -11.93
N ASP A 268 14.48 -17.64 -13.21
CA ASP A 268 15.05 -16.83 -14.29
C ASP A 268 14.64 -15.35 -14.18
N ILE A 269 13.35 -15.08 -13.90
CA ILE A 269 12.86 -13.72 -13.62
C ILE A 269 13.56 -13.15 -12.39
N PHE A 270 13.61 -13.91 -11.29
CA PHE A 270 14.21 -13.44 -10.06
C PHE A 270 15.70 -13.08 -10.27
N LYS A 271 16.44 -13.91 -11.03
CA LYS A 271 17.83 -13.62 -11.41
C LYS A 271 17.95 -12.35 -12.25
N ASP A 272 17.09 -12.18 -13.25
CA ASP A 272 17.08 -10.97 -14.07
C ASP A 272 16.83 -9.72 -13.23
N ARG A 273 15.80 -9.74 -12.38
CA ARG A 273 15.46 -8.62 -11.50
C ARG A 273 16.53 -8.33 -10.45
N LEU A 274 17.21 -9.34 -9.91
CA LEU A 274 18.36 -9.16 -9.03
C LEU A 274 19.52 -8.40 -9.71
N ARG A 275 19.66 -8.51 -11.04
CA ARG A 275 20.69 -7.82 -11.81
C ARG A 275 20.29 -6.41 -12.23
N SER A 276 19.02 -6.18 -12.50
CA SER A 276 18.54 -4.93 -13.11
C SER A 276 17.84 -3.97 -12.15
N ASN A 277 17.38 -4.45 -10.99
CA ASN A 277 16.49 -3.72 -10.10
C ASN A 277 16.92 -3.82 -8.63
N THR A 278 16.45 -2.88 -7.81
CA THR A 278 16.49 -3.01 -6.36
C THR A 278 15.33 -3.90 -5.93
N LEU A 279 15.66 -5.05 -5.33
CA LEU A 279 14.66 -5.90 -4.68
C LEU A 279 14.41 -5.42 -3.25
N PHE A 280 13.15 -5.17 -2.92
CA PHE A 280 12.74 -4.72 -1.59
C PHE A 280 12.02 -5.84 -0.84
N PHE A 281 12.77 -6.53 0.03
CA PHE A 281 12.26 -7.63 0.84
C PHE A 281 11.43 -7.09 2.01
N ASN A 282 10.13 -7.37 1.98
CA ASN A 282 9.12 -6.82 2.89
C ASN A 282 8.24 -7.96 3.44
N GLY A 283 8.20 -8.14 4.76
CA GLY A 283 7.52 -9.30 5.37
C GLY A 283 8.18 -10.64 5.06
N PHE A 284 9.43 -10.62 4.61
CA PHE A 284 10.21 -11.79 4.25
C PHE A 284 11.09 -12.24 5.42
N GLY A 285 10.92 -13.46 5.90
CA GLY A 285 11.73 -14.01 7.00
C GLY A 285 11.65 -15.53 7.13
N SER A 286 10.96 -16.21 6.20
CA SER A 286 10.85 -17.65 6.14
C SER A 286 12.08 -18.27 5.49
N ASP A 287 12.31 -19.54 5.82
CA ASP A 287 13.27 -20.42 5.16
C ASP A 287 12.68 -20.76 3.77
N GLU A 288 13.03 -19.96 2.75
CA GLU A 288 12.60 -20.13 1.35
C GLU A 288 13.85 -20.47 0.50
N PRO A 289 14.26 -21.76 0.45
CA PRO A 289 15.52 -22.18 -0.15
C PRO A 289 15.69 -21.74 -1.61
N GLN A 290 14.59 -21.65 -2.35
CA GLN A 290 14.55 -21.26 -3.76
C GLN A 290 14.94 -19.79 -3.97
N ILE A 291 14.43 -18.88 -3.13
CA ILE A 291 14.80 -17.46 -3.18
C ILE A 291 16.26 -17.32 -2.77
N HIS A 292 16.64 -18.02 -1.70
CA HIS A 292 17.96 -17.97 -1.14
C HIS A 292 19.04 -18.48 -2.12
N HIS A 293 18.88 -19.69 -2.65
CA HIS A 293 19.82 -20.30 -3.59
C HIS A 293 19.98 -19.46 -4.87
N THR A 294 18.87 -18.94 -5.40
CA THR A 294 18.89 -18.10 -6.59
C THR A 294 19.64 -16.80 -6.33
N LEU A 295 19.42 -16.19 -5.15
CA LEU A 295 20.11 -14.98 -4.73
C LEU A 295 21.61 -15.22 -4.60
N GLN A 296 22.05 -16.27 -3.89
CA GLN A 296 23.46 -16.60 -3.77
C GLN A 296 24.13 -16.81 -5.13
N THR A 297 23.48 -17.55 -6.03
CA THR A 297 24.00 -17.78 -7.38
C THR A 297 24.28 -16.46 -8.11
N VAL A 298 23.37 -15.48 -8.03
CA VAL A 298 23.57 -14.17 -8.67
C VAL A 298 24.61 -13.33 -7.94
N LEU A 299 24.64 -13.40 -6.61
CA LEU A 299 25.63 -12.66 -5.84
C LEU A 299 27.05 -13.13 -6.12
N ASP A 300 27.24 -14.43 -6.34
CA ASP A 300 28.54 -14.99 -6.72
C ASP A 300 29.00 -14.49 -8.10
N GLU A 301 28.08 -14.18 -9.03
CA GLU A 301 28.41 -13.57 -10.32
C GLU A 301 29.04 -12.16 -10.17
N TYR A 302 28.70 -11.42 -9.11
CA TYR A 302 29.30 -10.09 -8.86
C TYR A 302 30.76 -10.19 -8.41
N SER A 303 31.14 -11.31 -7.78
CA SER A 303 32.51 -11.54 -7.30
C SER A 303 33.54 -11.63 -8.44
N ASP A 304 33.08 -12.00 -9.64
CA ASP A 304 33.93 -12.13 -10.84
C ASP A 304 34.23 -10.77 -11.50
N TYR A 305 33.48 -9.72 -11.18
CA TYR A 305 33.69 -8.37 -11.71
C TYR A 305 34.54 -7.56 -10.75
N SER A 306 35.85 -7.44 -11.04
CA SER A 306 36.74 -6.54 -10.30
C SER A 306 36.29 -5.09 -10.46
N HIS A 307 35.48 -4.59 -9.53
CA HIS A 307 35.16 -3.17 -9.49
C HIS A 307 36.46 -2.39 -9.25
N THR A 308 36.77 -1.42 -10.11
CA THR A 308 37.78 -0.40 -9.80
C THR A 308 37.44 0.17 -8.43
N LYS A 309 38.39 0.09 -7.48
CA LYS A 309 38.33 0.59 -6.10
C LYS A 309 38.14 2.11 -6.01
N GLY A 310 37.13 2.66 -6.68
CA GLY A 310 36.57 3.95 -6.35
C GLY A 310 35.79 3.78 -5.06
N ILE A 311 35.85 4.78 -4.18
CA ILE A 311 35.03 4.84 -2.96
C ILE A 311 33.58 5.06 -3.42
N VAL A 312 32.90 3.99 -3.80
CA VAL A 312 31.47 4.00 -4.11
C VAL A 312 30.77 3.63 -2.80
N GLU A 313 29.90 4.48 -2.29
CA GLU A 313 29.06 4.11 -1.15
C GLU A 313 28.06 3.02 -1.54
N LEU A 314 27.65 2.17 -0.59
CA LEU A 314 26.73 1.06 -0.83
C LEU A 314 25.41 1.52 -1.49
N PHE A 315 24.89 2.68 -1.10
CA PHE A 315 23.68 3.30 -1.66
C PHE A 315 23.86 3.92 -3.06
N ASN A 316 25.08 3.94 -3.60
CA ASN A 316 25.33 4.31 -4.99
C ASN A 316 25.28 3.11 -5.93
N THR A 317 25.26 1.88 -5.40
CA THR A 317 24.99 0.70 -6.21
C THR A 317 23.51 0.71 -6.65
N PRO A 318 23.20 0.55 -7.95
CA PRO A 318 21.85 0.78 -8.48
C PRO A 318 20.85 -0.34 -8.15
N SER A 319 21.32 -1.55 -7.83
CA SER A 319 20.52 -2.75 -7.57
C SER A 319 20.66 -3.27 -6.13
N ALA A 320 21.13 -2.42 -5.20
CA ALA A 320 21.29 -2.82 -3.80
C ALA A 320 19.97 -3.37 -3.24
N PRO A 321 19.94 -4.61 -2.70
CA PRO A 321 18.75 -5.15 -2.09
C PRO A 321 18.49 -4.42 -0.77
N ILE A 322 17.22 -4.20 -0.45
CA ILE A 322 16.81 -3.59 0.81
C ILE A 322 15.95 -4.59 1.57
N VAL A 323 16.17 -4.71 2.88
CA VAL A 323 15.40 -5.60 3.74
C VAL A 323 14.70 -4.79 4.82
N ALA A 324 13.38 -4.90 4.91
CA ALA A 324 12.63 -4.40 6.05
C ALA A 324 12.51 -5.49 7.14
N ILE A 325 12.88 -5.15 8.37
CA ILE A 325 12.73 -6.04 9.53
C ILE A 325 11.57 -5.59 10.41
N TYR A 326 10.75 -6.55 10.82
CA TYR A 326 9.57 -6.31 11.66
C TYR A 326 9.78 -6.78 13.10
N ASP A 327 10.70 -7.72 13.29
CA ASP A 327 11.21 -8.12 14.59
C ASP A 327 12.38 -7.24 15.03
N LEU A 328 12.76 -7.36 16.30
CA LEU A 328 13.88 -6.63 16.90
C LEU A 328 15.22 -6.89 16.19
N HIS A 329 15.37 -8.06 15.59
CA HIS A 329 16.58 -8.49 14.91
C HIS A 329 16.24 -9.11 13.56
N PRO A 330 17.07 -8.88 12.52
CA PRO A 330 16.92 -9.58 11.26
C PRO A 330 17.09 -11.09 11.45
N SER A 331 16.23 -11.86 10.79
CA SER A 331 16.40 -13.31 10.65
C SER A 331 17.73 -13.64 9.97
N PHE A 332 18.18 -14.89 10.13
CA PHE A 332 19.42 -15.36 9.51
C PHE A 332 19.41 -15.13 7.98
N HIS A 333 18.32 -15.47 7.29
CA HIS A 333 18.21 -15.30 5.83
C HIS A 333 18.25 -13.83 5.40
N GLN A 334 17.57 -12.96 6.15
CA GLN A 334 17.64 -11.52 5.91
C GLN A 334 19.06 -10.99 6.04
N GLN A 335 19.81 -11.43 7.06
CA GLN A 335 21.23 -11.07 7.22
C GLN A 335 22.07 -11.61 6.07
N GLN A 336 21.81 -12.84 5.64
CA GLN A 336 22.56 -13.46 4.56
C GLN A 336 22.42 -12.69 3.25
N ILE A 337 21.22 -12.18 2.93
CA ILE A 337 20.98 -11.36 1.73
C ILE A 337 21.88 -10.12 1.71
N ILE A 338 21.81 -9.30 2.75
CA ILE A 338 22.48 -7.99 2.80
C ILE A 338 23.99 -8.11 3.04
N LYS A 339 24.43 -9.06 3.87
CA LYS A 339 25.84 -9.26 4.20
C LYS A 339 26.61 -9.87 3.04
N SER A 340 25.99 -10.83 2.34
CA SER A 340 26.58 -11.40 1.12
C SER A 340 26.65 -10.34 0.01
N TYR A 341 25.62 -9.51 -0.16
CA TYR A 341 25.67 -8.43 -1.15
C TYR A 341 26.82 -7.45 -0.86
N ALA A 342 26.96 -6.99 0.39
CA ALA A 342 28.05 -6.11 0.80
C ALA A 342 29.42 -6.76 0.55
N PHE A 343 29.59 -8.02 0.97
CA PHE A 343 30.81 -8.78 0.76
C PHE A 343 31.20 -8.91 -0.71
N GLN A 344 30.25 -9.27 -1.58
CA GLN A 344 30.50 -9.45 -3.01
C GLN A 344 30.72 -8.13 -3.78
N HIS A 345 30.48 -6.99 -3.13
CA HIS A 345 30.80 -5.66 -3.66
C HIS A 345 32.01 -5.02 -2.96
N ASP A 346 32.91 -5.84 -2.39
CA ASP A 346 34.14 -5.42 -1.70
C ASP A 346 33.93 -4.53 -0.45
N PHE A 347 32.73 -4.55 0.15
CA PHE A 347 32.49 -3.91 1.44
C PHE A 347 32.64 -4.91 2.59
N PRO A 348 33.01 -4.45 3.81
CA PRO A 348 32.86 -5.25 5.02
C PRO A 348 31.43 -5.82 5.13
N PRO A 349 31.23 -7.12 5.44
CA PRO A 349 29.89 -7.70 5.55
C PRO A 349 28.96 -6.94 6.50
N GLN A 350 29.49 -6.38 7.60
CA GLN A 350 28.74 -5.53 8.52
C GLN A 350 28.17 -4.25 7.90
N ASP A 351 28.74 -3.73 6.80
CA ASP A 351 28.15 -2.59 6.08
C ASP A 351 26.79 -2.94 5.45
N GLY A 352 26.48 -4.23 5.26
CA GLY A 352 25.17 -4.71 4.85
C GLY A 352 24.05 -4.27 5.80
N ASP A 353 24.34 -4.01 7.08
CA ASP A 353 23.34 -3.54 8.04
C ASP A 353 22.77 -2.15 7.65
N LYS A 354 23.50 -1.36 6.85
CA LYS A 354 23.01 -0.09 6.26
C LYS A 354 21.85 -0.29 5.28
N LEU A 355 21.69 -1.49 4.71
CA LEU A 355 20.61 -1.86 3.79
C LEU A 355 19.32 -2.32 4.51
N ILE A 356 19.33 -2.32 5.84
CA ILE A 356 18.16 -2.68 6.64
C ILE A 356 17.31 -1.43 6.88
N ILE A 357 15.99 -1.56 6.68
CA ILE A 357 14.99 -0.65 7.23
C ILE A 357 14.44 -1.28 8.51
N ARG A 358 14.48 -0.52 9.60
CA ARG A 358 14.04 -0.93 10.94
C ARG A 358 13.24 0.19 11.59
N ASN A 359 12.53 -0.09 12.70
CA ASN A 359 11.86 0.97 13.43
C ASN A 359 12.91 2.02 13.87
N PRO A 360 12.70 3.31 13.60
CA PRO A 360 13.56 4.39 14.07
C PRO A 360 13.78 4.37 15.59
N LYS A 361 12.73 3.99 16.34
CA LYS A 361 12.77 3.87 17.79
C LYS A 361 13.35 2.51 18.19
N VAL A 362 14.49 2.54 18.86
CA VAL A 362 15.18 1.35 19.36
C VAL A 362 14.25 0.50 20.23
N GLY A 363 14.25 -0.81 19.99
CA GLY A 363 13.42 -1.76 20.75
C GLY A 363 11.96 -1.84 20.31
N SER A 364 11.56 -1.09 19.27
CA SER A 364 10.20 -1.14 18.72
C SER A 364 10.16 -1.94 17.41
N THR A 365 9.02 -2.58 17.14
CA THR A 365 8.76 -3.29 15.87
C THR A 365 8.23 -2.30 14.83
N LEU A 366 8.45 -2.56 13.54
CA LEU A 366 7.95 -1.73 12.44
C LEU A 366 7.02 -2.57 11.56
N PRO A 367 5.69 -2.51 11.74
CA PRO A 367 4.76 -3.24 10.88
C PRO A 367 4.88 -2.83 9.40
N ALA A 368 4.55 -3.77 8.49
CA ALA A 368 4.55 -3.51 7.05
C ALA A 368 3.65 -2.33 6.66
N ASP A 369 2.46 -2.25 7.27
CA ASP A 369 1.48 -1.20 7.00
C ASP A 369 2.02 0.19 7.37
N GLU A 370 2.72 0.33 8.50
CA GLU A 370 3.32 1.59 8.93
C GLU A 370 4.48 2.01 8.01
N LEU A 371 5.36 1.06 7.64
CA LEU A 371 6.46 1.33 6.73
C LEU A 371 5.96 1.77 5.35
N TRP A 372 4.99 1.05 4.77
CA TRP A 372 4.43 1.43 3.47
C TRP A 372 3.70 2.77 3.53
N GLN A 373 3.04 3.09 4.65
CA GLN A 373 2.46 4.42 4.86
C GLN A 373 3.52 5.51 4.86
N ALA A 374 4.63 5.32 5.59
CA ALA A 374 5.75 6.27 5.58
C ALA A 374 6.36 6.47 4.18
N ILE A 375 6.58 5.37 3.44
CA ILE A 375 7.06 5.38 2.06
C ILE A 375 6.08 6.15 1.16
N PHE A 376 4.78 5.89 1.28
CA PHE A 376 3.75 6.54 0.48
C PHE A 376 3.74 8.05 0.71
N GLU A 377 3.76 8.52 1.97
CA GLU A 377 3.78 9.95 2.28
C GLU A 377 4.99 10.64 1.65
N ARG A 378 6.16 9.99 1.71
CA ARG A 378 7.39 10.55 1.15
C ARG A 378 7.33 10.63 -0.38
N ILE A 379 6.84 9.59 -1.03
CA ILE A 379 6.65 9.55 -2.48
C ILE A 379 5.59 10.56 -2.92
N TYR A 380 4.45 10.60 -2.23
CA TYR A 380 3.33 11.47 -2.59
C TYR A 380 3.73 12.94 -2.47
N ARG A 381 4.50 13.32 -1.44
CA ARG A 381 5.10 14.66 -1.37
C ARG A 381 5.93 14.98 -2.62
N GLN A 382 6.77 14.04 -3.07
CA GLN A 382 7.56 14.26 -4.29
C GLN A 382 6.68 14.37 -5.54
N LEU A 383 5.58 13.60 -5.63
CA LEU A 383 4.61 13.73 -6.72
C LEU A 383 3.94 15.12 -6.72
N LEU A 384 3.63 15.68 -5.55
CA LEU A 384 3.12 17.05 -5.42
C LEU A 384 4.14 18.07 -5.89
N ILE A 385 5.40 17.96 -5.46
CA ILE A 385 6.49 18.84 -5.89
C ILE A 385 6.63 18.80 -7.42
N ASN A 386 6.70 17.60 -8.01
CA ASN A 386 6.80 17.43 -9.46
C ASN A 386 5.58 18.03 -10.19
N ALA A 387 4.38 17.95 -9.62
CA ALA A 387 3.18 18.56 -10.18
C ALA A 387 3.26 20.09 -10.17
N LEU A 388 3.75 20.67 -9.08
CA LEU A 388 3.95 22.12 -8.92
C LEU A 388 5.05 22.63 -9.88
N GLU A 389 6.20 21.97 -9.94
CA GLU A 389 7.30 22.25 -10.87
C GLU A 389 6.82 22.19 -12.33
N HIS A 390 5.99 21.21 -12.67
CA HIS A 390 5.40 21.11 -14.00
C HIS A 390 4.44 22.28 -14.28
N SER A 391 3.62 22.65 -13.31
CA SER A 391 2.52 23.62 -13.48
C SER A 391 2.96 25.09 -13.37
N ILE A 392 4.14 25.37 -12.80
CA ILE A 392 4.69 26.73 -12.70
C ILE A 392 4.89 27.38 -14.08
N VAL A 393 5.14 26.55 -15.10
CA VAL A 393 5.30 26.94 -16.50
C VAL A 393 3.92 27.16 -17.14
N PRO A 394 3.59 28.37 -17.64
CA PRO A 394 2.25 28.66 -18.16
C PRO A 394 1.78 27.81 -19.33
N ALA A 395 2.71 27.31 -20.15
CA ALA A 395 2.39 26.39 -21.24
C ALA A 395 1.82 25.04 -20.76
N ASN A 396 2.15 24.64 -19.53
CA ASN A 396 1.82 23.33 -18.97
C ASN A 396 0.54 23.33 -18.12
N ALA A 397 0.12 24.49 -17.62
CA ALA A 397 -1.08 24.62 -16.80
C ALA A 397 -1.80 25.94 -17.06
N SER A 398 -2.99 25.87 -17.66
CA SER A 398 -3.75 27.05 -18.07
C SER A 398 -4.09 28.04 -16.97
N PHE A 399 -4.21 27.60 -15.70
CA PHE A 399 -4.59 28.47 -14.59
C PHE A 399 -3.54 29.52 -14.28
N THR A 400 -2.26 29.26 -14.56
CA THR A 400 -1.17 30.20 -14.26
C THR A 400 -1.17 31.39 -15.21
N ALA A 401 -1.77 31.26 -16.40
CA ALA A 401 -2.02 32.38 -17.29
C ALA A 401 -3.24 33.23 -16.89
N ILE A 402 -4.12 32.69 -16.03
CA ILE A 402 -5.40 33.32 -15.67
C ILE A 402 -5.31 34.00 -14.31
N VAL A 403 -4.76 33.30 -13.32
CA VAL A 403 -4.61 33.81 -11.96
C VAL A 403 -3.33 34.67 -11.91
N PRO A 404 -3.43 35.99 -11.65
CA PRO A 404 -2.24 36.84 -11.62
C PRO A 404 -1.25 36.36 -10.56
N TYR A 405 0.05 36.45 -10.86
CA TYR A 405 1.15 36.02 -9.98
C TYR A 405 1.14 34.54 -9.57
N ALA A 406 0.34 33.68 -10.20
CA ALA A 406 0.25 32.26 -9.84
C ALA A 406 1.61 31.56 -9.91
N SER A 407 2.41 31.77 -10.96
CA SER A 407 3.76 31.18 -11.05
C SER A 407 4.67 31.63 -9.90
N THR A 408 4.56 32.89 -9.45
CA THR A 408 5.32 33.40 -8.30
C THR A 408 4.89 32.70 -7.01
N ILE A 409 3.58 32.57 -6.78
CA ILE A 409 3.05 31.87 -5.60
C ILE A 409 3.41 30.39 -5.61
N LEU A 410 3.37 29.72 -6.77
CA LEU A 410 3.81 28.33 -6.89
C LEU A 410 5.31 28.19 -6.54
N GLY A 411 6.14 29.16 -6.95
CA GLY A 411 7.54 29.24 -6.53
C GLY A 411 7.71 29.40 -5.02
N GLU A 412 6.88 30.24 -4.38
CA GLU A 412 6.85 30.37 -2.91
C GLU A 412 6.47 29.03 -2.25
N ILE A 413 5.42 28.37 -2.74
CA ILE A 413 5.00 27.05 -2.25
C ILE A 413 6.14 26.04 -2.37
N LEU A 414 6.79 25.95 -3.53
CA LEU A 414 7.95 25.07 -3.75
C LEU A 414 9.07 25.34 -2.75
N SER A 415 9.38 26.62 -2.48
CA SER A 415 10.40 26.98 -1.49
C SER A 415 10.06 26.49 -0.07
N THR A 416 8.76 26.41 0.29
CA THR A 416 8.35 25.83 1.58
C THR A 416 8.55 24.32 1.63
N PHE A 417 8.34 23.62 0.51
CA PHE A 417 8.66 22.20 0.40
C PHE A 417 10.17 21.95 0.47
N GLU A 418 10.99 22.74 -0.22
CA GLU A 418 12.46 22.66 -0.16
C GLU A 418 12.99 22.78 1.27
N LYS A 419 12.47 23.74 2.06
CA LYS A 419 12.83 23.87 3.48
C LYS A 419 12.52 22.61 4.29
N THR A 420 11.38 21.97 4.03
CA THR A 420 11.00 20.73 4.72
C THR A 420 11.80 19.51 4.25
N LEU A 421 12.22 19.48 2.98
CA LEU A 421 13.15 18.47 2.47
C LEU A 421 14.52 18.57 3.13
N GLU A 422 15.04 19.79 3.31
CA GLU A 422 16.28 19.99 4.05
C GLU A 422 16.14 19.57 5.51
N ALA A 423 15.02 19.91 6.16
CA ALA A 423 14.75 19.50 7.54
C ALA A 423 14.77 17.97 7.71
N ASP A 424 14.22 17.21 6.75
CA ASP A 424 14.24 15.74 6.79
C ASP A 424 15.65 15.16 6.71
N LYS A 425 16.61 15.82 6.05
CA LYS A 425 18.01 15.34 5.97
C LYS A 425 18.74 15.43 7.30
N PHE A 426 18.32 16.34 8.17
CA PHE A 426 18.93 16.57 9.49
C PHE A 426 18.10 15.96 10.63
N GLN A 427 17.08 15.16 10.32
CA GLN A 427 16.33 14.45 11.35
C GLN A 427 17.22 13.43 12.06
N ASP A 428 17.07 13.37 13.39
CA ASP A 428 17.63 12.29 14.20
C ASP A 428 17.14 10.93 13.68
N ASP A 429 17.92 9.87 13.92
CA ASP A 429 17.62 8.51 13.45
C ASP A 429 16.18 8.08 13.82
N GLU A 430 15.68 8.49 14.98
CA GLU A 430 14.32 8.22 15.50
C GLU A 430 13.17 8.84 14.68
N LYS A 431 13.45 9.84 13.84
CA LYS A 431 12.45 10.53 13.01
C LYS A 431 12.63 10.30 11.52
N SER A 432 13.68 9.59 11.10
CA SER A 432 14.07 9.39 9.70
C SER A 432 12.96 8.94 8.72
N GLN A 433 11.90 8.30 9.23
CA GLN A 433 10.76 7.81 8.43
C GLN A 433 9.53 8.75 8.46
N ILE A 434 9.59 9.84 9.22
CA ILE A 434 8.53 10.85 9.27
C ILE A 434 8.74 11.83 8.10
N THR A 435 7.67 12.13 7.38
CA THR A 435 7.74 13.10 6.27
C THR A 435 7.35 14.47 6.79
N SER A 436 8.29 15.43 6.79
CA SER A 436 7.98 16.80 7.19
C SER A 436 6.94 17.45 6.26
N VAL A 437 6.16 18.36 6.84
CA VAL A 437 5.05 19.06 6.20
C VAL A 437 5.27 20.57 6.35
N PRO A 438 5.07 21.37 5.30
CA PRO A 438 5.15 22.83 5.40
C PRO A 438 4.22 23.39 6.49
N ASP A 439 4.64 24.43 7.20
CA ASP A 439 3.86 25.01 8.32
C ASP A 439 2.44 25.44 7.91
N TRP A 440 2.33 26.00 6.71
CA TRP A 440 1.04 26.41 6.16
C TRP A 440 0.11 25.22 5.88
N LEU A 441 0.64 24.01 5.75
CA LEU A 441 -0.12 22.77 5.62
C LEU A 441 -0.34 22.09 6.97
N SER A 442 0.63 22.13 7.89
CA SER A 442 0.52 21.52 9.21
C SER A 442 -0.62 22.12 10.06
N SER A 443 -1.02 23.35 9.75
CA SER A 443 -2.21 24.00 10.34
C SER A 443 -3.53 23.32 9.95
N LEU A 444 -3.56 22.45 8.93
CA LEU A 444 -4.74 21.68 8.52
C LEU A 444 -4.85 20.41 9.36
N LYS A 445 -5.21 20.55 10.64
CA LYS A 445 -5.29 19.43 11.59
C LYS A 445 -6.29 18.35 11.18
N GLN A 446 -7.33 18.69 10.41
CA GLN A 446 -8.39 17.77 10.00
C GLN A 446 -8.86 18.09 8.60
N ILE A 447 -8.10 17.67 7.59
CA ILE A 447 -8.69 17.48 6.26
C ILE A 447 -9.78 16.38 6.32
N CYS A 448 -9.72 15.45 7.29
CA CYS A 448 -10.50 14.21 7.33
C CYS A 448 -11.37 14.00 8.60
N ALA A 449 -12.17 14.97 9.02
CA ALA A 449 -12.94 14.86 10.29
C ALA A 449 -14.16 13.88 10.29
N ARG A 450 -14.29 12.97 9.30
CA ARG A 450 -15.42 12.01 9.26
C ARG A 450 -15.04 10.55 9.05
N THR A 451 -13.78 10.21 8.81
CA THR A 451 -13.37 8.82 8.59
C THR A 451 -12.26 8.40 9.54
N ILE A 452 -12.24 7.11 9.84
CA ILE A 452 -11.40 6.46 10.85
C ILE A 452 -9.95 6.46 10.33
N LEU A 453 -9.27 7.61 10.46
CA LEU A 453 -7.81 7.85 10.34
C LEU A 453 -7.17 7.61 8.94
N PRO A 454 -6.03 8.27 8.59
CA PRO A 454 -4.93 8.58 9.51
C PRO A 454 -4.45 10.04 9.54
N ASN A 455 -3.65 10.32 10.57
CA ASN A 455 -2.95 11.56 10.92
C ASN A 455 -1.93 12.05 9.86
N SER A 456 -2.18 11.81 8.58
CA SER A 456 -1.22 11.96 7.48
C SER A 456 -1.79 12.83 6.36
N ILE A 457 -1.15 13.99 6.15
CA ILE A 457 -1.68 15.02 5.26
C ILE A 457 -1.58 14.64 3.77
N TYR A 458 -0.59 13.84 3.37
CA TYR A 458 -0.42 13.49 1.96
C TYR A 458 -1.44 12.44 1.51
N GLN A 459 -1.78 11.46 2.36
CA GLN A 459 -2.94 10.59 2.18
C GLN A 459 -4.24 11.39 2.06
N ALA A 460 -4.43 12.44 2.87
CA ALA A 460 -5.62 13.28 2.75
C ALA A 460 -5.72 13.99 1.39
N PHE A 461 -4.59 14.40 0.80
CA PHE A 461 -4.58 14.95 -0.55
C PHE A 461 -4.93 13.94 -1.64
N SER A 462 -4.58 12.66 -1.46
CA SER A 462 -5.07 11.59 -2.33
C SER A 462 -6.60 11.53 -2.31
N THR A 463 -7.22 11.62 -1.12
CA THR A 463 -8.68 11.63 -0.97
C THR A 463 -9.32 12.88 -1.57
N CYS A 464 -8.71 14.05 -1.37
CA CYS A 464 -9.15 15.29 -2.01
C CYS A 464 -9.21 15.15 -3.54
N LEU A 465 -8.21 14.52 -4.16
CA LEU A 465 -8.17 14.35 -5.59
C LEU A 465 -9.24 13.38 -6.12
N GLN A 466 -9.53 12.30 -5.37
CA GLN A 466 -10.64 11.39 -5.66
C GLN A 466 -11.99 12.12 -5.59
N MET A 467 -12.19 12.94 -4.55
CA MET A 467 -13.41 13.73 -4.38
C MET A 467 -13.62 14.71 -5.52
N LEU A 468 -12.57 15.44 -5.91
CA LEU A 468 -12.65 16.43 -6.99
C LEU A 468 -13.04 15.80 -8.33
N ASN A 469 -12.57 14.57 -8.59
CA ASN A 469 -12.92 13.81 -9.79
C ASN A 469 -14.22 13.00 -9.68
N GLY A 470 -14.96 13.11 -8.57
CA GLY A 470 -16.24 12.41 -8.39
C GLY A 470 -16.12 10.89 -8.19
N HIS A 471 -14.94 10.40 -7.84
CA HIS A 471 -14.66 8.98 -7.59
C HIS A 471 -14.73 8.59 -6.11
N PHE A 472 -15.02 9.54 -5.21
CA PHE A 472 -15.04 9.27 -3.78
C PHE A 472 -16.29 8.48 -3.35
N ASN A 473 -16.06 7.37 -2.66
CA ASN A 473 -17.10 6.58 -2.01
C ASN A 473 -16.88 6.57 -0.49
N GLU A 474 -17.87 7.03 0.28
CA GLU A 474 -17.80 7.06 1.75
C GLU A 474 -17.73 5.66 2.37
N GLN A 475 -18.23 4.64 1.67
CA GLN A 475 -18.25 3.25 2.17
C GLN A 475 -16.99 2.47 1.79
N ASP A 476 -16.19 2.96 0.83
CA ASP A 476 -14.96 2.31 0.39
C ASP A 476 -13.96 3.36 -0.14
N GLU A 477 -13.21 4.00 0.78
CA GLU A 477 -12.19 5.01 0.44
C GLU A 477 -11.06 4.46 -0.44
N ALA A 478 -10.86 3.14 -0.46
CA ALA A 478 -9.86 2.49 -1.29
C ALA A 478 -10.35 2.27 -2.73
N ALA A 479 -11.64 2.43 -3.00
CA ALA A 479 -12.19 2.32 -4.34
C ALA A 479 -11.71 3.52 -5.18
N HIS A 480 -11.12 3.22 -6.34
CA HIS A 480 -10.78 4.21 -7.36
C HIS A 480 -9.78 5.31 -6.92
N TYR A 481 -8.51 4.94 -6.75
CA TYR A 481 -7.43 5.92 -6.59
C TYR A 481 -7.18 6.72 -7.87
N VAL A 482 -7.09 8.04 -7.72
CA VAL A 482 -6.80 8.98 -8.81
C VAL A 482 -5.33 9.40 -8.75
N PRO A 483 -4.52 9.11 -9.79
CA PRO A 483 -3.10 9.44 -9.78
C PRO A 483 -2.84 10.94 -9.99
N VAL A 484 -1.91 11.48 -9.22
CA VAL A 484 -1.39 12.85 -9.31
C VAL A 484 -0.71 13.08 -10.64
N ASN A 485 0.00 12.08 -11.19
CA ASN A 485 0.70 12.22 -12.46
C ASN A 485 -0.22 12.54 -13.65
N GLU A 486 -1.48 12.07 -13.61
CA GLU A 486 -2.50 12.37 -14.63
C GLU A 486 -3.26 13.66 -14.33
N ASN A 487 -3.13 14.19 -13.11
CA ASN A 487 -3.93 15.31 -12.59
C ASN A 487 -3.06 16.44 -12.02
N LYS A 488 -1.84 16.63 -12.57
CA LYS A 488 -0.86 17.60 -12.04
C LYS A 488 -1.40 19.02 -11.94
N ALA A 489 -2.12 19.48 -12.97
CA ALA A 489 -2.68 20.83 -12.98
C ALA A 489 -3.78 20.99 -11.92
N LEU A 490 -4.71 20.04 -11.83
CA LEU A 490 -5.79 20.05 -10.83
C LEU A 490 -5.24 20.05 -9.39
N MET A 491 -4.25 19.20 -9.11
CA MET A 491 -3.59 19.18 -7.80
C MET A 491 -2.87 20.51 -7.50
N SER A 492 -2.19 21.08 -8.49
CA SER A 492 -1.50 22.37 -8.34
C SER A 492 -2.48 23.53 -8.10
N GLU A 493 -3.65 23.52 -8.74
CA GLU A 493 -4.72 24.50 -8.48
C GLU A 493 -5.26 24.38 -7.05
N LEU A 494 -5.44 23.15 -6.55
CA LEU A 494 -5.84 22.92 -5.17
C LEU A 494 -4.79 23.45 -4.18
N MET A 495 -3.50 23.17 -4.43
CA MET A 495 -2.40 23.68 -3.60
C MET A 495 -2.34 25.20 -3.61
N LEU A 496 -2.45 25.82 -4.78
CA LEU A 496 -2.49 27.28 -4.92
C LEU A 496 -3.66 27.87 -4.11
N LEU A 497 -4.86 27.31 -4.27
CA LEU A 497 -6.06 27.77 -3.57
C LEU A 497 -5.89 27.68 -2.05
N LEU A 498 -5.42 26.53 -1.56
CA LEU A 498 -5.21 26.34 -0.14
C LEU A 498 -4.17 27.33 0.39
N PHE A 499 -3.03 27.49 -0.30
CA PHE A 499 -1.99 28.43 0.09
C PHE A 499 -2.52 29.87 0.17
N ILE A 500 -3.23 30.35 -0.85
CA ILE A 500 -3.84 31.69 -0.88
C ILE A 500 -4.76 31.90 0.32
N LEU A 501 -5.55 30.89 0.68
CA LEU A 501 -6.53 30.96 1.76
C LEU A 501 -5.95 30.68 3.14
N HIS A 502 -4.64 30.44 3.29
CA HIS A 502 -4.04 29.98 4.55
C HIS A 502 -4.39 30.83 5.77
N GLU A 503 -4.35 32.16 5.63
CA GLU A 503 -4.62 33.07 6.74
C GLU A 503 -6.12 33.18 7.07
N ASN A 504 -7.00 33.04 6.07
CA ASN A 504 -8.45 33.28 6.18
C ASN A 504 -9.29 32.01 6.39
N ARG A 505 -8.72 30.83 6.15
CA ARG A 505 -9.42 29.54 6.33
C ARG A 505 -9.35 29.04 7.77
N LYS A 506 -10.38 28.33 8.20
CA LYS A 506 -10.36 27.53 9.44
C LYS A 506 -9.47 26.28 9.25
N GLU A 507 -9.10 25.63 10.35
CA GLU A 507 -8.23 24.44 10.33
C GLU A 507 -8.88 23.20 9.68
N GLN A 508 -10.21 23.20 9.52
CA GLN A 508 -10.99 22.03 9.10
C GLN A 508 -11.49 22.18 7.65
N ILE A 509 -11.38 21.09 6.89
CA ILE A 509 -11.99 20.93 5.57
C ILE A 509 -13.13 19.90 5.68
N SER A 510 -14.22 20.15 4.96
CA SER A 510 -15.39 19.27 4.89
C SER A 510 -15.48 18.61 3.52
N PHE A 511 -16.01 17.40 3.48
CA PHE A 511 -16.25 16.65 2.25
C PHE A 511 -17.74 16.57 1.96
N CYS A 512 -18.13 16.84 0.72
CA CYS A 512 -19.51 16.75 0.26
C CYS A 512 -19.55 16.09 -1.11
N GLN A 513 -20.01 14.83 -1.18
CA GLN A 513 -20.08 14.07 -2.44
C GLN A 513 -20.72 14.85 -3.61
N LYS A 514 -21.73 15.69 -3.33
CA LYS A 514 -22.44 16.46 -4.36
C LYS A 514 -21.79 17.80 -4.74
N ARG A 515 -20.95 18.37 -3.87
CA ARG A 515 -20.37 19.72 -4.03
C ARG A 515 -18.84 19.74 -4.07
N GLY A 516 -18.20 18.59 -3.87
CA GLY A 516 -16.76 18.43 -3.76
C GLY A 516 -16.24 18.77 -2.35
N ILE A 517 -15.20 19.59 -2.27
CA ILE A 517 -14.49 19.92 -1.04
C ILE A 517 -15.02 21.25 -0.49
N GLY A 518 -15.51 21.27 0.74
CA GLY A 518 -15.96 22.48 1.44
C GLY A 518 -14.89 23.05 2.37
N ILE A 519 -14.50 24.30 2.17
CA ILE A 519 -13.53 25.05 2.96
C ILE A 519 -14.28 26.09 3.81
N SER A 520 -14.17 25.96 5.13
CA SER A 520 -14.76 26.94 6.07
C SER A 520 -13.81 28.11 6.33
N LEU A 521 -14.35 29.32 6.38
CA LEU A 521 -13.58 30.57 6.54
C LEU A 521 -13.75 31.14 7.96
N LYS A 522 -12.74 31.86 8.49
CA LYS A 522 -12.67 32.32 9.89
C LYS A 522 -13.75 33.36 10.23
N ASP A 523 -13.95 34.35 9.36
CA ASP A 523 -14.75 35.55 9.66
C ASP A 523 -16.12 35.58 8.96
N GLU A 524 -16.56 34.47 8.34
CA GLU A 524 -17.78 34.45 7.54
C GLU A 524 -18.77 33.34 7.88
N VAL A 525 -20.05 33.68 7.68
CA VAL A 525 -21.20 32.77 7.73
C VAL A 525 -21.25 31.84 6.49
N LYS A 526 -20.43 32.11 5.47
CA LYS A 526 -20.45 31.40 4.16
C LYS A 526 -19.29 30.40 4.03
N SER A 527 -19.56 29.26 3.38
CA SER A 527 -18.57 28.24 3.04
C SER A 527 -18.22 28.32 1.54
N LEU A 528 -16.94 28.10 1.22
CA LEU A 528 -16.46 27.95 -0.16
C LEU A 528 -16.44 26.46 -0.51
N TYR A 529 -17.07 26.06 -1.61
CA TYR A 529 -16.95 24.70 -2.14
C TYR A 529 -16.03 24.66 -3.36
N VAL A 530 -15.37 23.53 -3.59
CA VAL A 530 -14.37 23.33 -4.66
C VAL A 530 -14.67 22.02 -5.38
N SER A 531 -14.73 22.05 -6.70
CA SER A 531 -15.05 20.89 -7.54
C SER A 531 -14.28 20.92 -8.87
N ALA A 532 -13.95 19.75 -9.42
CA ALA A 532 -13.46 19.64 -10.79
C ALA A 532 -14.57 19.26 -11.81
N SER A 533 -15.74 18.82 -11.34
CA SER A 533 -16.88 18.55 -12.23
C SER A 533 -17.59 19.85 -12.63
N PRO A 534 -17.79 20.12 -13.93
CA PRO A 534 -18.57 21.27 -14.40
C PRO A 534 -20.09 21.04 -14.38
N SER A 535 -20.52 19.80 -14.10
CA SER A 535 -21.93 19.39 -14.06
C SER A 535 -22.27 18.88 -12.66
N PHE A 536 -23.13 19.61 -11.94
CA PHE A 536 -23.54 19.27 -10.57
C PHE A 536 -24.94 18.64 -10.56
N LEU A 537 -25.11 17.56 -9.78
CA LEU A 537 -26.38 16.88 -9.58
C LEU A 537 -27.24 17.62 -8.55
N THR A 538 -28.42 18.07 -8.97
CA THR A 538 -29.45 18.69 -8.13
C THR A 538 -30.49 17.64 -7.75
N ASP A 539 -30.36 16.99 -6.60
CA ASP A 539 -31.54 16.42 -5.94
C ASP A 539 -32.10 17.43 -4.97
N SER A 540 -33.41 17.65 -5.06
CA SER A 540 -34.20 18.64 -4.31
C SER A 540 -34.28 18.42 -2.80
N ASN A 541 -33.60 17.40 -2.26
CA ASN A 541 -33.71 17.00 -0.85
C ASN A 541 -32.31 16.80 -0.24
N THR A 542 -31.68 17.86 0.27
CA THR A 542 -30.59 17.69 1.25
C THR A 542 -30.64 18.77 2.33
N SER A 543 -30.94 18.32 3.54
CA SER A 543 -30.72 18.99 4.81
C SER A 543 -29.23 18.96 5.15
N ASN A 544 -28.51 20.05 4.88
CA ASN A 544 -27.27 20.38 5.60
C ASN A 544 -27.30 21.89 5.91
N GLU A 545 -26.58 22.29 6.96
CA GLU A 545 -26.55 23.64 7.53
C GLU A 545 -25.99 24.68 6.55
N ILE A 546 -26.83 25.12 5.62
CA ILE A 546 -26.55 26.27 4.75
C ILE A 546 -26.96 27.54 5.49
N THR A 547 -26.00 28.42 5.72
CA THR A 547 -26.19 29.75 6.31
C THR A 547 -25.85 30.82 5.27
N GLY A 548 -26.86 31.35 4.57
CA GLY A 548 -26.70 32.53 3.69
C GLY A 548 -27.45 32.50 2.34
N ALA A 549 -27.65 33.68 1.75
CA ALA A 549 -28.47 33.92 0.54
C ALA A 549 -27.82 33.45 -0.79
N ALA A 550 -26.50 33.25 -0.84
CA ALA A 550 -25.79 32.68 -1.99
C ALA A 550 -24.44 32.06 -1.59
N GLU A 551 -24.14 30.84 -2.06
CA GLU A 551 -22.90 30.08 -1.86
C GLU A 551 -22.07 30.01 -3.15
N LEU A 552 -20.74 29.96 -3.03
CA LEU A 552 -19.81 29.84 -4.15
C LEU A 552 -19.27 28.40 -4.27
N ILE A 553 -19.32 27.85 -5.49
CA ILE A 553 -18.53 26.70 -5.91
C ILE A 553 -17.44 27.18 -6.87
N LEU A 554 -16.18 27.01 -6.49
CA LEU A 554 -15.03 27.26 -7.36
C LEU A 554 -14.72 26.01 -8.20
N LEU A 555 -14.74 26.19 -9.52
CA LEU A 555 -14.37 25.16 -10.48
C LEU A 555 -12.86 25.20 -10.74
N ILE A 556 -12.18 24.12 -10.38
CA ILE A 556 -10.74 23.93 -10.59
C ILE A 556 -10.46 22.80 -11.59
N GLY A 557 -9.26 22.74 -12.17
CA GLY A 557 -8.84 21.77 -13.19
C GLY A 557 -9.41 22.06 -14.59
N ASN A 558 -10.22 23.10 -14.72
CA ASN A 558 -10.93 23.50 -15.93
C ASN A 558 -10.55 24.91 -16.41
N ALA A 559 -9.42 25.46 -15.95
CA ALA A 559 -9.05 26.84 -16.26
C ALA A 559 -8.91 27.07 -17.79
N GLY A 560 -8.47 26.05 -18.52
CA GLY A 560 -8.33 26.08 -19.97
C GLY A 560 -9.66 25.99 -20.72
N SER A 561 -10.68 25.34 -20.14
CA SER A 561 -11.98 25.17 -20.79
C SER A 561 -12.83 26.45 -20.68
N CYS A 562 -13.59 26.77 -21.73
CA CYS A 562 -14.55 27.87 -21.73
C CYS A 562 -15.83 27.46 -20.99
N THR A 563 -15.70 27.12 -19.72
CA THR A 563 -16.85 26.86 -18.84
C THR A 563 -17.64 28.15 -18.65
N ARG A 564 -18.95 28.10 -18.88
CA ARG A 564 -19.85 29.24 -18.59
C ARG A 564 -20.11 29.30 -17.08
N PRO A 565 -20.27 30.49 -16.50
CA PRO A 565 -20.68 30.60 -15.10
C PRO A 565 -22.10 30.06 -14.94
N GLN A 566 -22.37 29.34 -13.84
CA GLN A 566 -23.67 28.70 -13.60
C GLN A 566 -24.33 29.26 -12.34
N ILE A 567 -25.66 29.32 -12.34
CA ILE A 567 -26.48 29.72 -11.19
C ILE A 567 -27.60 28.69 -10.98
N HIS A 568 -27.75 28.23 -9.75
CA HIS A 568 -28.79 27.30 -9.34
C HIS A 568 -29.54 27.84 -8.14
N ARG A 569 -30.87 27.74 -8.16
CA ARG A 569 -31.74 28.12 -7.04
C ARG A 569 -32.29 26.87 -6.39
N LEU A 570 -32.12 26.75 -5.09
CA LEU A 570 -32.61 25.65 -4.26
C LEU A 570 -33.64 26.19 -3.26
N ALA A 571 -34.59 25.35 -2.88
CA ALA A 571 -35.54 25.66 -1.82
C ALA A 571 -35.30 24.68 -0.66
N LYS A 572 -35.01 25.21 0.53
CA LYS A 572 -34.77 24.42 1.74
C LYS A 572 -36.06 24.32 2.54
N VAL A 573 -36.50 23.11 2.88
CA VAL A 573 -37.57 22.91 3.87
C VAL A 573 -36.99 23.04 5.27
N MET A 574 -37.41 24.06 6.02
CA MET A 574 -37.13 24.26 7.44
C MET A 574 -38.37 23.83 8.23
N GLY A 575 -38.32 22.70 8.92
CA GLY A 575 -39.47 22.21 9.69
C GLY A 575 -40.71 21.89 8.82
N LYS A 576 -41.91 21.92 9.42
CA LYS A 576 -43.15 21.43 8.76
C LYS A 576 -43.73 22.34 7.65
N SER A 577 -43.21 23.56 7.41
CA SER A 577 -43.84 24.45 6.40
C SER A 577 -43.05 25.70 5.93
N THR A 578 -41.80 25.96 6.35
CA THR A 578 -41.06 27.14 5.87
C THR A 578 -40.02 26.78 4.80
N LEU A 579 -40.15 27.36 3.61
CA LEU A 579 -39.16 27.24 2.53
C LEU A 579 -38.18 28.42 2.57
N GLN A 580 -36.89 28.16 2.75
CA GLN A 580 -35.85 29.18 2.62
C GLN A 580 -35.12 29.01 1.28
N PRO A 581 -35.15 30.01 0.38
CA PRO A 581 -34.42 29.94 -0.87
C PRO A 581 -32.91 30.09 -0.63
N SER A 582 -32.11 29.25 -1.27
CA SER A 582 -30.65 29.38 -1.32
C SER A 582 -30.18 29.37 -2.78
N THR A 583 -29.14 30.13 -3.08
CA THR A 583 -28.57 30.20 -4.44
C THR A 583 -27.17 29.60 -4.42
N ILE A 584 -26.85 28.75 -5.38
CA ILE A 584 -25.49 28.23 -5.61
C ILE A 584 -24.98 28.83 -6.91
N ILE A 585 -23.75 29.33 -6.88
CA ILE A 585 -23.10 29.92 -8.05
C ILE A 585 -21.80 29.18 -8.29
N ALA A 586 -21.62 28.66 -9.50
CA ALA A 586 -20.39 27.98 -9.91
C ALA A 586 -19.57 28.90 -10.82
N LEU A 587 -18.34 29.18 -10.42
CA LEU A 587 -17.39 30.04 -11.13
C LEU A 587 -16.03 29.34 -11.24
N GLY A 588 -15.42 29.34 -12.42
CA GLY A 588 -13.99 29.04 -12.59
C GLY A 588 -13.07 30.27 -12.47
N TRP A 589 -11.75 30.06 -12.45
CA TRP A 589 -10.73 31.11 -12.29
C TRP A 589 -10.90 32.32 -13.22
N LYS A 590 -11.25 32.10 -14.50
CA LYS A 590 -11.47 33.17 -15.50
C LYS A 590 -12.59 34.14 -15.12
N HIS A 591 -13.58 33.67 -14.37
CA HIS A 591 -14.71 34.51 -13.97
C HIS A 591 -14.35 35.42 -12.79
N ILE A 592 -13.44 34.98 -11.93
CA ILE A 592 -12.98 35.74 -10.76
C ILE A 592 -11.91 36.75 -11.18
N PHE A 593 -10.98 36.33 -12.03
CA PHE A 593 -9.85 37.14 -12.51
C PHE A 593 -10.05 37.61 -13.97
N TYR A 594 -11.27 38.00 -14.32
CA TYR A 594 -11.65 38.36 -15.69
C TYR A 594 -10.93 39.61 -16.23
N ASP A 595 -10.48 40.51 -15.35
CA ASP A 595 -9.81 41.77 -15.70
C ASP A 595 -8.27 41.66 -15.69
N GLY A 596 -7.71 40.58 -15.12
CA GLY A 596 -6.28 40.33 -14.99
C GLY A 596 -5.49 41.38 -14.20
N ARG A 597 -6.16 42.39 -13.62
CA ARG A 597 -5.51 43.58 -13.03
C ARG A 597 -5.56 43.50 -11.51
N LEU A 598 -4.40 43.29 -10.88
CA LEU A 598 -4.23 43.31 -9.44
C LEU A 598 -2.96 44.06 -9.03
N ASN A 599 -3.06 44.84 -7.96
CA ASN A 599 -1.99 45.71 -7.46
C ASN A 599 -0.85 44.96 -6.74
N GLY A 600 -0.97 43.64 -6.56
CA GLY A 600 0.05 42.78 -5.96
C GLY A 600 -0.51 41.44 -5.48
N ILE A 601 0.36 40.56 -4.98
CA ILE A 601 0.02 39.20 -4.52
C ILE A 601 -1.06 39.22 -3.44
N SER A 602 -0.97 40.14 -2.48
CA SER A 602 -1.96 40.30 -1.40
C SER A 602 -3.38 40.67 -1.89
N SER A 603 -3.52 41.13 -3.13
CA SER A 603 -4.82 41.44 -3.74
C SER A 603 -5.56 40.20 -4.25
N ILE A 604 -4.86 39.08 -4.46
CA ILE A 604 -5.46 37.83 -4.96
C ILE A 604 -6.41 37.24 -3.91
N ASN A 605 -5.93 37.12 -2.67
CA ASN A 605 -6.75 36.66 -1.55
C ASN A 605 -7.97 37.59 -1.36
N LYS A 606 -7.77 38.91 -1.34
CA LYS A 606 -8.88 39.88 -1.23
C LYS A 606 -9.94 39.70 -2.33
N ARG A 607 -9.52 39.51 -3.58
CA ARG A 607 -10.42 39.26 -4.72
C ARG A 607 -11.18 37.93 -4.57
N LEU A 608 -10.49 36.88 -4.11
CA LEU A 608 -11.11 35.59 -3.85
C LEU A 608 -12.15 35.67 -2.72
N MET A 609 -11.82 36.36 -1.63
CA MET A 609 -12.75 36.59 -0.51
C MET A 609 -13.96 37.43 -0.94
N ASP A 610 -13.76 38.47 -1.75
CA ASP A 610 -14.86 39.25 -2.33
C ASP A 610 -15.78 38.38 -3.21
N ALA A 611 -15.20 37.45 -3.99
CA ALA A 611 -15.99 36.49 -4.76
C ALA A 611 -16.78 35.50 -3.88
N VAL A 612 -16.24 35.09 -2.73
CA VAL A 612 -16.97 34.25 -1.75
C VAL A 612 -18.11 35.02 -1.09
N GLN A 613 -17.89 36.29 -0.74
CA GLN A 613 -18.90 37.15 -0.14
C GLN A 613 -20.02 37.51 -1.12
N SER A 614 -19.66 37.81 -2.37
CA SER A 614 -20.56 38.35 -3.39
C SER A 614 -20.51 37.57 -4.72
N PRO A 615 -20.77 36.25 -4.74
CA PRO A 615 -20.60 35.43 -5.94
C PRO A 615 -21.56 35.82 -7.08
N THR A 616 -22.71 36.41 -6.75
CA THR A 616 -23.68 36.95 -7.72
C THR A 616 -23.08 38.06 -8.57
N HIS A 617 -22.25 38.93 -7.98
CA HIS A 617 -21.61 40.02 -8.70
C HIS A 617 -20.75 39.47 -9.85
N TYR A 618 -19.88 38.50 -9.53
CA TYR A 618 -19.01 37.86 -10.50
C TYR A 618 -19.79 37.06 -11.56
N TYR A 619 -20.89 36.40 -11.18
CA TYR A 619 -21.77 35.74 -12.15
C TYR A 619 -22.31 36.73 -13.20
N TYR A 620 -22.90 37.85 -12.78
CA TYR A 620 -23.54 38.80 -13.69
C TYR A 620 -22.55 39.59 -14.55
N VAL A 621 -21.36 39.92 -14.02
CA VAL A 621 -20.29 40.57 -14.80
C VAL A 621 -19.84 39.70 -15.97
N ASN A 622 -19.87 38.38 -15.80
CA ASN A 622 -19.48 37.42 -16.83
C ASN A 622 -20.64 36.97 -17.74
N GLN A 623 -21.85 37.52 -17.57
CA GLN A 623 -22.94 37.25 -18.52
C GLN A 623 -22.74 38.08 -19.80
N PRO A 624 -22.93 37.48 -20.99
CA PRO A 624 -23.02 38.27 -22.21
C PRO A 624 -24.19 39.26 -22.04
N SER A 625 -23.90 40.55 -22.12
CA SER A 625 -24.92 41.59 -21.96
C SER A 625 -26.07 41.34 -22.94
N LEU A 626 -27.32 41.54 -22.49
CA LEU A 626 -28.49 41.55 -23.37
C LEU A 626 -28.30 42.50 -24.58
N ASN A 627 -27.48 43.56 -24.40
CA ASN A 627 -27.13 44.54 -25.43
C ASN A 627 -26.09 44.06 -26.47
N LYS A 628 -25.46 42.89 -26.30
CA LYS A 628 -24.53 42.29 -27.27
C LYS A 628 -25.18 41.23 -28.17
N ARG A 629 -26.52 41.08 -28.13
CA ARG A 629 -27.27 40.36 -29.17
C ARG A 629 -27.45 41.27 -30.38
N SER A 630 -26.40 41.44 -31.18
CA SER A 630 -26.48 42.09 -32.50
C SER A 630 -27.34 41.33 -33.54
N TYR A 631 -28.00 40.25 -33.14
CA TYR A 631 -28.91 39.45 -33.99
C TYR A 631 -30.40 39.73 -33.76
N LEU A 632 -30.78 40.73 -32.95
CA LEU A 632 -32.19 41.06 -32.68
C LEU A 632 -32.60 42.51 -33.06
N ILE A 633 -31.79 43.23 -33.85
CA ILE A 633 -32.14 44.56 -34.39
C ILE A 633 -32.28 44.53 -35.93
N GLN A 634 -32.72 43.41 -36.48
CA GLN A 634 -33.22 43.36 -37.87
C GLN A 634 -34.46 42.46 -37.92
N VAL A 635 -35.61 43.06 -37.63
CA VAL A 635 -36.90 42.74 -38.25
C VAL A 635 -37.57 44.06 -38.59
#